data_AF-A0A954ZQH7-F1
#
_entry.id   AF-A0A954ZQH7-F1
#
_cell.length_a   1.000
_cell.length_b   1.000
_cell.length_c   1.000
_cell.angle_alpha   90.00
_cell.angle_beta   90.00
_cell.angle_gamma   90.00
#
_symmetry.space_group_name_H-M   'P 1'
#
loop_
_entity.id
_entity.type
_entity.pdbx_description
1 polymer ?
#
loop_
_entity_poly.entity_id
_entity_poly.type
_entity_poly.pdbx_seq_one_letter_code
_entity_poly.pdbx_strand_id
1 'polypeptide(L)'
;FPFATPFAPFTIEVNGEHMRVTAATGNTFTVTRGLHQTTRQIHNAGDTVTWLADDNSSFDTAISLGVLGAANKSLSAQIESQGAFTTLPEYPGGLDEVGHRSIAPESHIGPLPPSFYTTDFGGFEGGFNLADASDAADLHDGVNLGRIADLNPSIAVMDYNFQNVYGKDLQGNLLSNTITANQKQRTREIFDLLSRYTGIQFRETPSSGVTVVTGDLRVINESTPVGPGEPFGKAGRTNTGLLAAVVDANESDHGSSEYGGKWFRTAFQMIGTALGLGTSYDLASIMGNLGANTVPGGVGLSGQPVEPVFPGDHDIVHAQLVYRPDSTDIDLYRFEIQESGTFSAETIAERRDRSSLLNTTLRLYKVRTDINGVVSVDSNGNQIRDLVSQNDDYFGNDSFIGLDLLPGTYYIGVSSTGNAQYDPAISDSGGGGTSDGEYDLVLRFSPTPKSILVDKAPAFEFLVGGETITVGEFLEIEVDGVAKTFRFTTNGVVGGDEPVLITNTSSPSDLARALADAINVSGLNTVAEVSGARVRLTGTATLLSSLSSGGISPNTELLVSKSLSATDGRVEGLPLDGDINGGAGGSFDFWFQSGESIIVDKSRSVTPGVTEGAGTLADPYDEIDQALLDARFRINLPVDSAAEIKPGETFVLDDGTHPAVTFTFTNTTGVSGRNIGIASAASASDVADLIVAAINGQPAGTLDFTATKIVSGTRIRVDVTALNPGFATLDLGGTKALLAAPNLVRIVGNGNVPDFPGNARPYLVGLDDVGNALEDGSTFDVPRGATVMIDEGVLFKLQDAIIDVGSSTGTIDRRGAALQILGVPESSVYFRSYHNDTIGGDSDAVGAPPVPGDWGGIVFRNDSDFEGEGIFLNWVNHADMNNGGGKVVVGSLEEVFT
;
A
#
# COMPACT_ATOMS: atom_id res chain seq x y z
N PHE A 1 22.64 4.51 44.05
CA PHE A 1 21.75 5.37 43.26
C PHE A 1 21.54 6.68 44.01
N PRO A 2 22.02 7.84 43.52
CA PRO A 2 21.90 9.12 44.22
C PRO A 2 20.67 9.96 43.84
N PHE A 3 19.77 9.45 42.97
CA PHE A 3 18.52 10.11 42.60
C PHE A 3 17.32 9.28 43.07
N ALA A 4 16.22 9.95 43.42
CA ALA A 4 14.96 9.30 43.75
C ALA A 4 14.47 8.51 42.52
N THR A 5 14.05 7.26 42.72
CA THR A 5 13.42 6.47 41.67
C THR A 5 12.11 7.15 41.24
N PRO A 6 11.90 7.49 39.96
CA PRO A 6 10.62 8.00 39.49
C PRO A 6 9.47 7.03 39.79
N PHE A 7 8.26 7.58 39.86
CA PHE A 7 7.05 6.79 40.04
C PHE A 7 6.81 5.96 38.77
N ALA A 8 6.50 4.67 38.92
CA ALA A 8 6.12 3.83 37.80
C ALA A 8 4.79 4.31 37.19
N PRO A 9 4.59 4.17 35.86
CA PRO A 9 5.46 3.47 34.92
C PRO A 9 6.61 4.32 34.32
N PHE A 10 7.68 3.66 33.87
CA PHE A 10 8.78 4.26 33.09
C PHE A 10 9.55 3.16 32.33
N THR A 11 10.38 3.52 31.35
CA THR A 11 11.16 2.56 30.56
C THR A 11 12.64 2.53 30.94
N ILE A 12 13.22 1.33 30.97
CA ILE A 12 14.66 1.11 31.17
C ILE A 12 15.25 0.30 30.03
N GLU A 13 16.52 0.55 29.73
CA GLU A 13 17.34 -0.29 28.87
C GLU A 13 18.33 -1.09 29.72
N VAL A 14 18.47 -2.38 29.40
CA VAL A 14 19.57 -3.22 29.88
C VAL A 14 20.09 -4.06 28.71
N ASN A 15 21.37 -3.90 28.34
CA ASN A 15 22.02 -4.61 27.24
C ASN A 15 21.24 -4.57 25.90
N GLY A 16 20.61 -3.43 25.57
CA GLY A 16 19.79 -3.28 24.35
C GLY A 16 18.40 -3.93 24.41
N GLU A 17 17.97 -4.49 25.56
CA GLU A 17 16.57 -4.82 25.80
C GLU A 17 15.85 -3.66 26.49
N HIS A 18 14.70 -3.26 25.95
CA HIS A 18 13.84 -2.25 26.54
C HIS A 18 12.76 -2.93 27.39
N MET A 19 12.58 -2.45 28.62
CA MET A 19 11.64 -3.00 29.59
C MET A 19 10.82 -1.89 30.27
N ARG A 20 9.49 -2.05 30.32
CA ARG A 20 8.59 -1.15 31.06
C ARG A 20 8.65 -1.53 32.53
N VAL A 21 9.03 -0.63 33.42
CA VAL A 21 8.79 -0.82 34.86
C VAL A 21 7.33 -0.47 35.14
N THR A 22 6.54 -1.43 35.58
CA THR A 22 5.10 -1.27 35.89
C THR A 22 4.83 -1.08 37.38
N ALA A 23 5.80 -1.41 38.24
CA ALA A 23 5.78 -1.08 39.65
C ALA A 23 7.21 -1.05 40.21
N ALA A 24 7.47 -0.17 41.18
CA ALA A 24 8.74 -0.09 41.89
C ALA A 24 8.50 -0.19 43.40
N THR A 25 9.25 -1.06 44.08
CA THR A 25 9.31 -1.12 45.55
C THR A 25 10.77 -1.05 45.98
N GLY A 26 11.22 0.16 46.35
CA GLY A 26 12.65 0.41 46.59
C GLY A 26 13.47 0.17 45.31
N ASN A 27 14.46 -0.73 45.39
CA ASN A 27 15.31 -1.09 44.24
C ASN A 27 14.81 -2.36 43.50
N THR A 28 13.56 -2.78 43.74
CA THR A 28 12.95 -3.92 43.05
C THR A 28 11.90 -3.41 42.06
N PHE A 29 12.09 -3.72 40.79
CA PHE A 29 11.21 -3.32 39.70
C PHE A 29 10.43 -4.51 39.16
N THR A 30 9.12 -4.35 39.01
CA THR A 30 8.28 -5.25 38.23
C THR A 30 8.31 -4.76 36.79
N VAL A 31 8.67 -5.63 35.83
CA VAL A 31 8.86 -5.22 34.43
C VAL A 31 8.04 -6.00 33.42
N THR A 32 7.56 -5.31 32.38
CA THR A 32 7.14 -5.89 31.11
C THR A 32 8.33 -5.89 30.16
N ARG A 33 8.65 -7.05 29.59
CA ARG A 33 9.91 -7.30 28.87
C ARG A 33 9.77 -7.37 27.36
N GLY A 34 10.82 -6.93 26.65
CA GLY A 34 10.88 -6.94 25.18
C GLY A 34 9.96 -5.89 24.56
N LEU A 35 9.92 -4.69 25.15
CA LEU A 35 9.24 -3.54 24.53
C LEU A 35 9.93 -3.17 23.21
N HIS A 36 9.19 -2.51 22.32
CA HIS A 36 9.70 -1.99 21.05
C HIS A 36 10.37 -3.06 20.17
N GLN A 37 9.89 -4.30 20.25
CA GLN A 37 10.47 -5.49 19.58
C GLN A 37 11.94 -5.77 19.91
N THR A 38 12.45 -5.25 21.03
CA THR A 38 13.79 -5.61 21.50
C THR A 38 13.84 -7.07 21.92
N THR A 39 14.96 -7.74 21.62
CA THR A 39 15.13 -9.16 21.92
C THR A 39 15.27 -9.35 23.42
N ARG A 40 14.47 -10.24 24.02
CA ARG A 40 14.61 -10.60 25.43
C ARG A 40 15.96 -11.27 25.69
N GLN A 41 16.76 -10.68 26.56
CA GLN A 41 18.09 -11.17 26.92
C GLN A 41 18.15 -11.68 28.37
N ILE A 42 19.27 -12.28 28.75
CA ILE A 42 19.53 -12.60 30.15
C ILE A 42 20.33 -11.42 30.72
N HIS A 43 19.79 -10.77 31.76
CA HIS A 43 20.49 -9.71 32.48
C HIS A 43 21.17 -10.29 33.72
N ASN A 44 22.48 -10.07 33.83
CA ASN A 44 23.31 -10.54 34.92
C ASN A 44 23.49 -9.46 35.99
N ALA A 45 23.84 -9.89 37.20
CA ALA A 45 24.18 -8.96 38.27
C ALA A 45 25.43 -8.15 37.90
N GLY A 46 25.28 -6.82 37.84
CA GLY A 46 26.34 -5.89 37.43
C GLY A 46 26.10 -5.22 36.08
N ASP A 47 25.09 -5.67 35.32
CA ASP A 47 24.68 -5.02 34.08
C ASP A 47 24.16 -3.61 34.35
N THR A 48 24.52 -2.68 33.46
CA THR A 48 24.10 -1.27 33.58
C THR A 48 22.63 -1.14 33.24
N VAL A 49 21.88 -0.51 34.14
CA VAL A 49 20.49 -0.12 33.91
C VAL A 49 20.48 1.35 33.52
N THR A 50 20.07 1.63 32.29
CA THR A 50 19.96 2.99 31.77
C THR A 50 18.48 3.40 31.81
N TRP A 51 18.22 4.60 32.31
CA TRP A 51 16.91 5.21 32.19
C TRP A 51 16.74 5.65 30.74
N LEU A 52 15.75 5.11 30.05
CA LEU A 52 15.31 5.70 28.81
C LEU A 52 14.35 6.81 29.22
N ALA A 53 14.77 8.06 29.04
CA ALA A 53 13.76 9.09 28.79
C ALA A 53 12.94 8.61 27.60
N ASP A 54 11.68 9.01 27.53
CA ASP A 54 10.82 8.74 26.39
C ASP A 54 11.22 9.63 25.22
N ASP A 55 12.49 9.48 24.81
CA ASP A 55 13.20 10.42 23.96
C ASP A 55 12.94 10.10 22.50
N ASN A 56 12.04 9.19 22.14
CA ASN A 56 11.77 8.83 20.74
C ASN A 56 10.91 9.87 20.00
N SER A 57 10.87 11.12 20.46
CA SER A 57 10.02 12.19 19.94
C SER A 57 10.58 12.95 18.73
N SER A 58 11.80 12.62 18.30
CA SER A 58 12.47 13.28 17.16
C SER A 58 13.03 12.29 16.13
N PHE A 59 13.36 12.79 14.94
CA PHE A 59 13.97 11.98 13.89
C PHE A 59 15.33 11.38 14.29
N ASP A 60 16.07 12.03 15.18
CA ASP A 60 17.40 11.59 15.61
C ASP A 60 17.31 10.47 16.67
N THR A 61 16.19 10.42 17.38
CA THR A 61 15.94 9.52 18.50
C THR A 61 14.87 8.46 18.19
N ALA A 62 14.29 8.50 16.99
CA ALA A 62 13.27 7.58 16.52
C ALA A 62 13.71 6.12 16.66
N ILE A 63 12.78 5.28 17.12
CA ILE A 63 13.02 3.85 17.30
C ILE A 63 13.09 3.17 15.94
N SER A 64 14.22 2.54 15.62
CA SER A 64 14.35 1.83 14.35
C SER A 64 13.66 0.46 14.40
N LEU A 65 12.68 0.27 13.51
CA LEU A 65 11.99 -1.00 13.26
C LEU A 65 12.68 -1.84 12.18
N GLY A 66 13.76 -1.33 11.58
CA GLY A 66 14.48 -1.97 10.47
C GLY A 66 13.69 -2.00 9.16
N VAL A 67 13.91 -3.03 8.35
CA VAL A 67 13.22 -3.21 7.07
C VAL A 67 11.82 -3.79 7.29
N LEU A 68 10.81 -3.20 6.65
CA LEU A 68 9.47 -3.78 6.52
C LEU A 68 9.40 -4.62 5.25
N GLY A 69 9.21 -5.93 5.42
CA GLY A 69 8.91 -6.87 4.34
C GLY A 69 7.44 -7.34 4.39
N ALA A 70 7.13 -8.46 3.74
CA ALA A 70 5.77 -9.03 3.70
C ALA A 70 5.22 -9.49 5.07
N ALA A 71 6.05 -9.52 6.11
CA ALA A 71 5.62 -9.87 7.46
C ALA A 71 5.16 -8.63 8.22
N ASN A 72 3.97 -8.71 8.82
CA ASN A 72 3.43 -7.66 9.68
C ASN A 72 4.37 -7.38 10.86
N LYS A 73 4.54 -6.11 11.22
CA LYS A 73 5.16 -5.69 12.47
C LYS A 73 4.11 -5.09 13.39
N SER A 74 4.04 -5.59 14.62
CA SER A 74 3.24 -4.99 15.67
C SER A 74 4.08 -4.69 16.90
N LEU A 75 3.81 -3.56 17.55
CA LEU A 75 4.43 -3.18 18.81
C LEU A 75 3.41 -2.50 19.70
N SER A 76 3.65 -2.55 21.01
CA SER A 76 2.87 -1.83 22.01
C SER A 76 3.72 -0.72 22.61
N ALA A 77 3.12 0.45 22.79
CA ALA A 77 3.71 1.62 23.42
C ALA A 77 2.62 2.43 24.14
N GLN A 78 2.96 3.60 24.65
CA GLN A 78 2.04 4.44 25.40
C GLN A 78 2.42 5.90 25.20
N ILE A 79 1.42 6.74 24.88
CA ILE A 79 1.56 8.18 24.98
C ILE A 79 1.47 8.55 26.48
N GLU A 80 2.49 9.20 27.02
CA GLU A 80 2.57 9.56 28.44
C GLU A 80 2.93 11.01 28.71
N SER A 81 2.96 11.39 29.98
CA SER A 81 3.29 12.75 30.39
C SER A 81 4.80 12.92 30.49
N GLN A 82 5.39 13.80 29.68
CA GLN A 82 6.83 14.04 29.67
C GLN A 82 7.27 14.96 30.81
N GLY A 83 8.07 14.49 31.78
CA GLY A 83 8.44 15.25 33.00
C GLY A 83 9.19 16.59 32.82
N ALA A 84 9.44 17.07 31.61
CA ALA A 84 10.14 18.34 31.30
C ALA A 84 9.27 19.61 31.49
N PHE A 85 8.03 19.50 31.99
CA PHE A 85 7.06 20.58 32.20
C PHE A 85 7.45 21.66 33.22
N THR A 86 8.52 22.40 32.94
CA THR A 86 8.80 23.67 33.63
C THR A 86 8.84 24.87 32.69
N THR A 87 8.52 24.71 31.39
CA THR A 87 8.82 25.76 30.39
C THR A 87 7.78 26.03 29.31
N LEU A 88 6.62 25.36 29.24
CA LEU A 88 5.55 25.87 28.38
C LEU A 88 5.02 27.19 28.97
N PRO A 89 4.86 28.26 28.16
CA PRO A 89 4.27 29.51 28.64
C PRO A 89 2.92 29.23 29.30
N GLU A 90 2.60 29.96 30.37
CA GLU A 90 1.25 29.89 30.94
C GLU A 90 0.21 30.24 29.85
N TYR A 91 -0.89 29.48 29.81
CA TYR A 91 -2.02 29.82 28.95
C TYR A 91 -2.59 31.19 29.36
N PRO A 92 -3.10 32.00 28.42
CA PRO A 92 -3.62 33.33 28.70
C PRO A 92 -4.65 33.33 29.85
N GLY A 93 -4.48 34.23 30.83
CA GLY A 93 -5.30 34.31 32.04
C GLY A 93 -4.55 34.00 33.35
N GLY A 94 -3.23 33.79 33.26
CA GLY A 94 -2.32 33.72 34.41
C GLY A 94 -1.99 35.09 34.98
N LEU A 95 -1.17 35.15 36.04
CA LEU A 95 -0.72 36.43 36.60
C LEU A 95 0.62 36.90 35.99
N ASP A 96 1.27 36.08 35.17
CA ASP A 96 2.69 36.21 34.81
C ASP A 96 2.97 36.54 33.32
N GLU A 97 1.98 36.98 32.52
CA GLU A 97 2.24 37.39 31.13
C GLU A 97 2.97 38.74 31.02
N VAL A 98 3.92 38.83 30.07
CA VAL A 98 4.71 40.03 29.82
C VAL A 98 3.81 41.14 29.25
N GLY A 99 3.39 42.07 30.11
CA GLY A 99 2.46 43.15 29.76
C GLY A 99 1.17 43.18 30.60
N HIS A 100 0.99 42.22 31.51
CA HIS A 100 -0.11 42.20 32.46
C HIS A 100 -0.10 43.48 33.33
N ARG A 101 -1.06 44.39 33.10
CA ARG A 101 -1.34 45.50 34.02
C ARG A 101 -2.04 44.89 35.23
N SER A 102 -1.73 45.34 36.45
CA SER A 102 -2.35 44.89 37.70
C SER A 102 -3.86 45.16 37.76
N ILE A 103 -4.64 44.42 36.98
CA ILE A 103 -6.07 44.25 37.15
C ILE A 103 -6.23 43.15 38.20
N ALA A 104 -7.17 43.31 39.13
CA ALA A 104 -7.44 42.27 40.12
C ALA A 104 -7.82 40.97 39.38
N PRO A 105 -7.44 39.78 39.89
CA PRO A 105 -7.88 38.52 39.30
C PRO A 105 -9.40 38.57 39.10
N GLU A 106 -9.89 38.22 37.92
CA GLU A 106 -11.32 38.20 37.69
C GLU A 106 -11.95 37.16 38.64
N SER A 107 -13.07 37.50 39.28
CA SER A 107 -13.66 36.76 40.42
C SER A 107 -14.20 35.36 40.09
N HIS A 108 -13.89 34.86 38.90
CA HIS A 108 -14.48 33.68 38.27
C HIS A 108 -13.52 32.49 38.25
N ILE A 109 -12.25 32.68 38.66
CA ILE A 109 -11.22 31.64 38.80
C ILE A 109 -10.74 31.60 40.26
N GLY A 110 -11.53 30.94 41.13
CA GLY A 110 -11.25 30.66 42.54
C GLY A 110 -11.23 31.84 43.53
N PRO A 111 -11.32 31.57 44.85
CA PRO A 111 -12.58 31.28 45.55
C PRO A 111 -13.56 32.46 45.51
N LEU A 112 -14.84 32.16 45.76
CA LEU A 112 -15.96 33.10 45.73
C LEU A 112 -15.65 34.47 46.39
N PRO A 113 -16.17 35.58 45.81
CA PRO A 113 -15.93 36.91 46.35
C PRO A 113 -16.37 37.02 47.82
N PRO A 114 -15.75 37.91 48.63
CA PRO A 114 -15.95 38.02 50.09
C PRO A 114 -17.40 38.29 50.55
N SER A 115 -18.33 38.52 49.63
CA SER A 115 -19.76 38.73 49.88
C SER A 115 -20.59 37.44 49.88
N PHE A 116 -20.03 36.28 49.57
CA PHE A 116 -20.70 34.97 49.72
C PHE A 116 -20.22 34.26 50.99
N TYR A 117 -20.48 34.87 52.15
CA TYR A 117 -20.55 34.13 53.40
C TYR A 117 -21.92 33.43 53.47
N THR A 118 -22.02 32.20 52.99
CA THR A 118 -23.09 31.28 53.40
C THR A 118 -22.46 29.88 53.42
N THR A 119 -22.36 29.17 54.54
CA THR A 119 -23.40 28.27 55.08
C THR A 119 -24.17 27.41 54.05
N ASP A 120 -23.75 27.36 52.77
CA ASP A 120 -24.50 26.78 51.65
C ASP A 120 -23.72 25.69 50.87
N PHE A 121 -22.54 25.31 51.36
CA PHE A 121 -21.97 24.01 51.07
C PHE A 121 -22.12 23.18 52.34
N GLY A 122 -23.16 22.33 52.35
CA GLY A 122 -23.52 21.53 53.52
C GLY A 122 -22.31 20.74 54.04
N GLY A 123 -21.77 21.14 55.19
CA GLY A 123 -20.77 20.37 55.92
C GLY A 123 -19.67 21.12 56.67
N PHE A 124 -19.42 22.41 56.41
CA PHE A 124 -18.32 23.14 57.08
C PHE A 124 -18.82 24.27 57.99
N GLU A 125 -19.04 23.95 59.27
CA GLU A 125 -19.28 24.95 60.33
C GLU A 125 -17.98 25.68 60.78
N GLY A 126 -16.81 25.34 60.21
CA GLY A 126 -15.50 25.81 60.71
C GLY A 126 -14.68 26.73 59.81
N GLY A 127 -15.07 26.93 58.54
CA GLY A 127 -14.20 27.55 57.53
C GLY A 127 -13.05 26.64 57.08
N PHE A 128 -12.50 26.91 55.90
CA PHE A 128 -11.46 26.12 55.24
C PHE A 128 -10.07 26.46 55.83
N ASN A 129 -9.38 25.49 56.43
CA ASN A 129 -8.07 25.72 57.06
C ASN A 129 -7.00 24.78 56.50
N LEU A 130 -6.08 25.31 55.69
CA LEU A 130 -4.95 24.58 55.09
C LEU A 130 -3.96 23.98 56.11
N ALA A 131 -4.09 24.30 57.39
CA ALA A 131 -3.31 23.70 58.47
C ALA A 131 -3.98 22.45 59.07
N ASP A 132 -5.22 22.12 58.70
CA ASP A 132 -5.93 20.92 59.13
C ASP A 132 -5.76 19.78 58.12
N ALA A 133 -5.36 18.61 58.61
CA ALA A 133 -5.02 17.46 57.76
C ALA A 133 -6.25 16.78 57.14
N SER A 134 -7.46 17.01 57.67
CA SER A 134 -8.71 16.55 57.05
C SER A 134 -9.11 17.38 55.84
N ASP A 135 -8.87 18.69 55.88
CA ASP A 135 -9.16 19.61 54.77
C ASP A 135 -8.11 19.45 53.66
N ALA A 136 -6.87 19.14 54.04
CA ALA A 136 -5.80 18.78 53.11
C ALA A 136 -5.97 17.39 52.47
N ALA A 137 -6.77 16.50 53.08
CA ALA A 137 -7.08 15.18 52.52
C ALA A 137 -8.23 15.22 51.49
N ASP A 138 -9.08 16.25 51.51
CA ASP A 138 -10.13 16.48 50.49
C ASP A 138 -9.52 16.98 49.17
N LEU A 139 -8.30 17.56 49.20
CA LEU A 139 -7.48 17.87 48.00
C LEU A 139 -6.95 16.62 47.29
N HIS A 140 -7.12 15.42 47.86
CA HIS A 140 -6.63 14.16 47.30
C HIS A 140 -7.69 13.37 46.50
N ASP A 141 -8.92 13.90 46.35
CA ASP A 141 -10.02 13.22 45.62
C ASP A 141 -10.11 13.58 44.12
N GLY A 142 -9.21 14.44 43.63
CA GLY A 142 -9.10 14.82 42.21
C GLY A 142 -10.07 15.92 41.78
N VAL A 143 -10.93 16.44 42.66
CA VAL A 143 -11.80 17.57 42.33
C VAL A 143 -11.05 18.87 42.70
N ASN A 144 -10.56 19.59 41.69
CA ASN A 144 -9.87 20.88 41.84
C ASN A 144 -10.80 22.01 42.32
N LEU A 145 -11.37 21.89 43.53
CA LEU A 145 -12.12 22.96 44.19
C LEU A 145 -11.13 23.95 44.83
N GLY A 146 -10.57 24.85 44.02
CA GLY A 146 -9.80 26.01 44.52
C GLY A 146 -8.35 26.14 44.05
N ARG A 147 -7.88 25.39 43.05
CA ARG A 147 -6.63 25.71 42.34
C ARG A 147 -6.92 26.58 41.11
N ILE A 148 -6.11 27.61 40.92
CA ILE A 148 -6.23 28.60 39.82
C ILE A 148 -5.65 28.05 38.51
N ALA A 149 -4.70 27.11 38.56
CA ALA A 149 -4.04 26.53 37.39
C ALA A 149 -3.69 25.05 37.60
N ASP A 150 -3.80 24.27 36.54
CA ASP A 150 -3.27 22.90 36.47
C ASP A 150 -1.74 22.92 36.52
N LEU A 151 -1.16 22.19 37.47
CA LEU A 151 0.30 21.99 37.56
C LEU A 151 0.68 20.52 37.34
N ASN A 152 -0.29 19.66 36.99
CA ASN A 152 -0.02 18.28 36.65
C ASN A 152 0.06 18.16 35.13
N PRO A 153 1.19 17.70 34.58
CA PRO A 153 1.33 17.53 33.14
C PRO A 153 0.62 16.30 32.56
N SER A 154 0.01 15.45 33.40
CA SER A 154 -0.73 14.28 32.94
C SER A 154 -2.19 14.63 32.63
N ILE A 155 -2.78 13.92 31.68
CA ILE A 155 -4.20 14.11 31.35
C ILE A 155 -5.06 13.62 32.52
N ALA A 156 -5.97 14.48 32.98
CA ALA A 156 -6.86 14.14 34.07
C ALA A 156 -7.89 13.10 33.62
N VAL A 157 -8.17 12.09 34.43
CA VAL A 157 -9.26 11.14 34.17
C VAL A 157 -10.33 11.28 35.24
N MET A 158 -11.55 11.62 34.83
CA MET A 158 -12.69 11.81 35.71
C MET A 158 -13.77 10.77 35.44
N ASP A 159 -14.16 10.02 36.46
CA ASP A 159 -15.31 9.13 36.35
C ASP A 159 -16.63 9.94 36.38
N TYR A 160 -17.66 9.46 35.71
CA TYR A 160 -19.02 9.97 35.86
C TYR A 160 -20.04 8.83 35.83
N ASN A 161 -21.25 9.09 36.31
CA ASN A 161 -22.31 8.08 36.36
C ASN A 161 -23.73 8.68 36.35
N PHE A 162 -24.71 7.79 36.26
CA PHE A 162 -26.15 8.10 36.32
C PHE A 162 -26.84 7.28 37.41
N GLN A 163 -26.31 7.32 38.64
CA GLN A 163 -26.89 6.56 39.76
C GLN A 163 -28.40 6.82 39.91
N ASN A 164 -29.13 5.73 40.15
CA ASN A 164 -30.59 5.76 40.32
C ASN A 164 -31.00 6.53 41.59
N VAL A 165 -30.17 6.49 42.63
CA VAL A 165 -30.41 7.21 43.88
C VAL A 165 -29.27 8.18 44.09
N TYR A 166 -29.58 9.47 44.23
CA TYR A 166 -28.57 10.53 44.33
C TYR A 166 -28.57 11.26 45.69
N GLY A 167 -29.53 10.95 46.56
CA GLY A 167 -29.58 11.48 47.93
C GLY A 167 -30.92 11.26 48.60
N LYS A 168 -31.24 12.08 49.60
CA LYS A 168 -32.50 12.02 50.34
C LYS A 168 -33.23 13.35 50.33
N ASP A 169 -34.56 13.32 50.44
CA ASP A 169 -35.35 14.53 50.68
C ASP A 169 -35.30 14.97 52.15
N LEU A 170 -35.93 16.12 52.46
CA LEU A 170 -36.05 16.68 53.81
C LEU A 170 -36.83 15.78 54.79
N GLN A 171 -37.57 14.79 54.30
CA GLN A 171 -38.31 13.82 55.11
C GLN A 171 -37.54 12.49 55.27
N GLY A 172 -36.34 12.39 54.68
CA GLY A 172 -35.47 11.21 54.72
C GLY A 172 -35.77 10.14 53.67
N ASN A 173 -36.68 10.38 52.71
CA ASN A 173 -36.97 9.45 51.63
C ASN A 173 -35.87 9.48 50.57
N LEU A 174 -35.61 8.36 49.91
CA LEU A 174 -34.64 8.28 48.82
C LEU A 174 -35.15 9.05 47.59
N LEU A 175 -34.29 9.90 47.03
CA LEU A 175 -34.55 10.62 45.79
C LEU A 175 -34.09 9.79 44.59
N SER A 176 -35.00 9.55 43.65
CA SER A 176 -34.73 8.81 42.41
C SER A 176 -34.36 9.75 41.28
N ASN A 177 -33.28 9.45 40.57
CA ASN A 177 -32.85 10.19 39.40
C ASN A 177 -33.85 9.98 38.25
N THR A 178 -34.46 11.05 37.75
CA THR A 178 -35.46 11.00 36.67
C THR A 178 -34.83 11.30 35.30
N ILE A 179 -33.51 11.21 35.18
CA ILE A 179 -32.80 11.46 33.92
C ILE A 179 -33.24 10.49 32.82
N THR A 180 -33.56 11.05 31.63
CA THR A 180 -34.05 10.27 30.49
C THR A 180 -32.91 9.71 29.64
N ALA A 181 -33.19 8.76 28.73
CA ALA A 181 -32.19 8.22 27.81
C ALA A 181 -31.57 9.31 26.89
N ASN A 182 -32.38 10.25 26.41
CA ASN A 182 -31.90 11.37 25.60
C ASN A 182 -30.98 12.28 26.42
N GLN A 183 -31.31 12.54 27.69
CA GLN A 183 -30.49 13.34 28.60
C GLN A 183 -29.16 12.67 28.95
N LYS A 184 -29.15 11.33 29.12
CA LYS A 184 -27.91 10.57 29.24
C LYS A 184 -27.04 10.72 27.99
N GLN A 185 -27.64 10.64 26.80
CA GLN A 185 -26.90 10.87 25.55
C GLN A 185 -26.34 12.30 25.45
N ARG A 186 -27.14 13.32 25.80
CA ARG A 186 -26.68 14.72 25.87
C ARG A 186 -25.52 14.91 26.85
N THR A 187 -25.55 14.21 27.98
CA THR A 187 -24.46 14.24 28.97
C THR A 187 -23.15 13.70 28.40
N ARG A 188 -23.21 12.57 27.68
CA ARG A 188 -22.01 12.00 27.03
C ARG A 188 -21.38 12.97 26.06
N GLU A 189 -22.21 13.68 25.30
CA GLU A 189 -21.72 14.70 24.36
C GLU A 189 -21.12 15.92 25.04
N ILE A 190 -21.61 16.33 26.21
CA ILE A 190 -20.97 17.39 27.00
C ILE A 190 -19.57 16.96 27.43
N PHE A 191 -19.43 15.73 27.93
CA PHE A 191 -18.13 15.19 28.32
C PHE A 191 -17.18 15.03 27.13
N ASP A 192 -17.69 14.54 26.00
CA ASP A 192 -16.94 14.43 24.74
C ASP A 192 -16.42 15.80 24.28
N LEU A 193 -17.31 16.81 24.23
CA LEU A 193 -16.95 18.19 23.88
C LEU A 193 -15.88 18.77 24.81
N LEU A 194 -15.98 18.55 26.12
CA LEU A 194 -14.96 19.01 27.06
C LEU A 194 -13.62 18.31 26.80
N SER A 195 -13.62 16.98 26.66
CA SER A 195 -12.40 16.20 26.42
C SER A 195 -11.72 16.49 25.09
N ARG A 196 -12.47 17.00 24.10
CA ARG A 196 -11.92 17.39 22.81
C ARG A 196 -11.06 18.66 22.87
N TYR A 197 -11.33 19.56 23.82
CA TYR A 197 -10.67 20.87 23.89
C TYR A 197 -9.76 21.04 25.10
N THR A 198 -9.76 20.09 26.04
CA THR A 198 -9.09 20.22 27.33
C THR A 198 -8.35 18.93 27.69
N GLY A 199 -7.40 19.00 28.61
CA GLY A 199 -6.63 17.84 29.07
C GLY A 199 -7.36 17.00 30.12
N ILE A 200 -8.67 16.77 29.96
CA ILE A 200 -9.46 15.89 30.83
C ILE A 200 -10.24 14.88 30.01
N GLN A 201 -10.18 13.63 30.42
CA GLN A 201 -10.94 12.52 29.85
C GLN A 201 -11.98 11.99 30.82
N PHE A 202 -13.06 11.44 30.26
CA PHE A 202 -14.20 11.01 31.05
C PHE A 202 -14.47 9.52 30.88
N ARG A 203 -14.77 8.85 32.00
CA ARG A 203 -15.10 7.43 32.01
C ARG A 203 -16.46 7.19 32.68
N GLU A 204 -17.41 6.63 31.92
CA GLU A 204 -18.70 6.24 32.48
C GLU A 204 -18.52 5.03 33.41
N THR A 205 -19.00 5.15 34.63
CA THR A 205 -18.97 4.06 35.62
C THR A 205 -20.35 3.83 36.22
N PRO A 206 -20.57 2.70 36.90
CA PRO A 206 -21.84 2.46 37.59
C PRO A 206 -22.12 3.43 38.75
N SER A 207 -21.08 3.95 39.42
CA SER A 207 -21.24 4.70 40.68
C SER A 207 -20.07 5.61 41.10
N SER A 208 -18.99 5.68 40.33
CA SER A 208 -17.81 6.50 40.65
C SER A 208 -17.90 7.89 40.02
N GLY A 209 -17.32 8.88 40.68
CA GLY A 209 -17.22 10.26 40.19
C GLY A 209 -18.54 11.05 40.12
N VAL A 210 -18.65 11.99 39.18
CA VAL A 210 -19.76 12.95 39.12
C VAL A 210 -21.06 12.22 38.77
N THR A 211 -22.08 12.41 39.60
CA THR A 211 -23.43 11.90 39.32
C THR A 211 -24.24 12.96 38.59
N VAL A 212 -24.64 12.70 37.34
CA VAL A 212 -25.49 13.63 36.58
C VAL A 212 -26.96 13.28 36.80
N VAL A 213 -27.73 14.26 37.27
CA VAL A 213 -29.07 14.07 37.82
C VAL A 213 -30.07 15.02 37.18
N THR A 214 -31.24 14.50 36.81
CA THR A 214 -32.46 15.30 36.69
C THR A 214 -33.28 15.02 37.94
N GLY A 215 -33.50 16.01 38.80
CA GLY A 215 -34.03 15.79 40.14
C GLY A 215 -34.26 17.05 40.98
N ASP A 216 -34.42 16.88 42.29
CA ASP A 216 -34.66 17.94 43.26
C ASP A 216 -33.34 18.59 43.69
N LEU A 217 -33.20 19.89 43.45
CA LEU A 217 -32.01 20.67 43.79
C LEU A 217 -31.74 20.74 45.30
N ARG A 218 -32.77 20.53 46.12
CA ARG A 218 -32.66 20.61 47.59
C ARG A 218 -31.79 19.52 48.20
N VAL A 219 -31.43 18.52 47.41
CA VAL A 219 -30.47 17.48 47.80
C VAL A 219 -29.07 18.05 48.07
N ILE A 220 -28.70 19.19 47.45
CA ILE A 220 -27.42 19.88 47.65
C ILE A 220 -27.57 20.97 48.73
N ASN A 221 -28.63 21.79 48.65
CA ASN A 221 -28.99 22.72 49.72
C ASN A 221 -30.50 22.75 49.92
N GLU A 222 -30.91 22.37 51.11
CA GLU A 222 -32.29 22.34 51.61
C GLU A 222 -33.05 23.66 51.46
N SER A 223 -32.36 24.80 51.47
CA SER A 223 -32.92 26.14 51.32
C SER A 223 -33.07 26.59 49.86
N THR A 224 -32.70 25.74 48.88
CA THR A 224 -32.80 26.08 47.45
C THR A 224 -34.26 26.27 47.06
N PRO A 225 -34.65 27.44 46.51
CA PRO A 225 -35.99 27.62 45.96
C PRO A 225 -36.26 26.61 44.84
N VAL A 226 -37.42 25.95 44.87
CA VAL A 226 -37.87 25.03 43.81
C VAL A 226 -39.24 25.47 43.31
N GLY A 227 -39.42 25.54 41.99
CA GLY A 227 -40.63 26.03 41.33
C GLY A 227 -40.32 26.66 39.96
N PRO A 228 -41.33 27.07 39.18
CA PRO A 228 -41.11 27.68 37.86
C PRO A 228 -40.27 28.98 37.97
N GLY A 229 -39.04 28.94 37.45
CA GLY A 229 -38.05 30.03 37.58
C GLY A 229 -36.64 29.53 37.91
N GLU A 230 -35.71 30.46 38.14
CA GLU A 230 -34.33 30.15 38.55
C GLU A 230 -34.25 29.80 40.06
N PRO A 231 -33.35 28.89 40.49
CA PRO A 231 -32.25 28.30 39.72
C PRO A 231 -32.66 27.07 38.90
N PHE A 232 -32.23 26.99 37.63
CA PHE A 232 -32.50 25.82 36.77
C PHE A 232 -31.62 24.58 37.06
N GLY A 233 -30.56 24.75 37.84
CA GLY A 233 -29.65 23.67 38.23
C GLY A 233 -28.78 24.03 39.43
N LYS A 234 -28.19 23.01 40.06
CA LYS A 234 -27.17 23.17 41.11
C LYS A 234 -26.14 22.05 41.06
N ALA A 235 -24.86 22.39 41.27
CA ALA A 235 -23.77 21.42 41.39
C ALA A 235 -23.15 21.47 42.79
N GLY A 236 -22.71 20.33 43.30
CA GLY A 236 -22.09 20.21 44.63
C GLY A 236 -22.21 18.81 45.23
N ARG A 237 -21.83 18.67 46.50
CA ARG A 237 -22.05 17.42 47.25
C ARG A 237 -23.49 17.32 47.72
N THR A 238 -24.11 16.16 47.53
CA THR A 238 -25.45 15.87 48.05
C THR A 238 -25.41 15.62 49.55
N ASN A 239 -26.57 15.60 50.19
CA ASN A 239 -26.69 15.25 51.62
C ASN A 239 -26.24 13.82 52.01
N THR A 240 -25.81 13.01 51.03
CA THR A 240 -25.14 11.72 51.25
C THR A 240 -23.66 11.73 50.87
N GLY A 241 -23.09 12.90 50.56
CA GLY A 241 -21.68 13.09 50.20
C GLY A 241 -21.32 12.83 48.74
N LEU A 242 -22.30 12.48 47.88
CA LEU A 242 -22.07 12.24 46.45
C LEU A 242 -21.83 13.56 45.73
N LEU A 243 -20.80 13.65 44.88
CA LEU A 243 -20.64 14.79 43.98
C LEU A 243 -21.67 14.69 42.85
N ALA A 244 -22.51 15.72 42.68
CA ALA A 244 -23.59 15.71 41.70
C ALA A 244 -23.72 17.03 40.93
N ALA A 245 -24.09 16.91 39.66
CA ALA A 245 -24.58 17.98 38.81
C ALA A 245 -26.08 17.77 38.60
N VAL A 246 -26.92 18.57 39.26
CA VAL A 246 -28.37 18.38 39.32
C VAL A 246 -29.07 19.44 38.48
N VAL A 247 -29.92 19.01 37.55
CA VAL A 247 -30.84 19.84 36.78
C VAL A 247 -32.25 19.66 37.37
N ASP A 248 -32.98 20.75 37.59
CA ASP A 248 -34.29 20.69 38.29
C ASP A 248 -35.31 19.86 37.49
N ALA A 249 -35.84 18.80 38.06
CA ALA A 249 -36.89 17.97 37.44
C ALA A 249 -38.25 18.68 37.33
N ASN A 250 -38.50 19.74 38.11
CA ASN A 250 -39.79 20.43 38.13
C ASN A 250 -39.93 21.52 37.07
N GLU A 251 -38.87 21.79 36.31
CA GLU A 251 -38.90 22.78 35.24
C GLU A 251 -39.64 22.24 34.01
N SER A 252 -40.71 22.93 33.60
CA SER A 252 -41.60 22.51 32.51
C SER A 252 -41.04 22.79 31.09
N ASP A 253 -39.93 23.52 31.00
CA ASP A 253 -39.37 24.08 29.76
C ASP A 253 -38.09 23.35 29.28
N HIS A 254 -37.85 22.11 29.74
CA HIS A 254 -36.71 21.31 29.28
C HIS A 254 -36.77 20.91 27.79
N GLY A 255 -37.90 21.16 27.14
CA GLY A 255 -38.16 20.76 25.76
C GLY A 255 -37.97 19.25 25.54
N SER A 256 -37.59 18.87 24.33
CA SER A 256 -37.28 17.48 23.98
C SER A 256 -35.86 17.03 24.36
N SER A 257 -35.15 17.81 25.17
CA SER A 257 -33.72 17.61 25.49
C SER A 257 -32.82 17.53 24.23
N GLU A 258 -33.07 18.43 23.27
CA GLU A 258 -32.29 18.57 22.03
C GLU A 258 -30.86 19.09 22.28
N TYR A 259 -29.95 18.86 21.33
CA TYR A 259 -28.60 19.44 21.37
C TYR A 259 -28.68 20.96 21.45
N GLY A 260 -27.92 21.57 22.37
CA GLY A 260 -27.96 23.01 22.58
C GLY A 260 -29.26 23.55 23.19
N GLY A 261 -30.25 22.69 23.51
CA GLY A 261 -31.51 23.09 24.16
C GLY A 261 -31.33 23.47 25.64
N LYS A 262 -32.42 23.90 26.31
CA LYS A 262 -32.38 24.41 27.69
C LYS A 262 -31.75 23.41 28.67
N TRP A 263 -32.20 22.16 28.65
CA TRP A 263 -31.64 21.11 29.50
C TRP A 263 -30.14 20.88 29.24
N PHE A 264 -29.73 20.82 27.98
CA PHE A 264 -28.33 20.62 27.58
C PHE A 264 -27.44 21.73 28.13
N ARG A 265 -27.83 23.01 27.95
CA ARG A 265 -27.06 24.16 28.43
C ARG A 265 -26.95 24.20 29.96
N THR A 266 -28.04 23.91 30.67
CA THR A 266 -28.04 23.84 32.13
C THR A 266 -27.17 22.69 32.63
N ALA A 267 -27.28 21.50 32.02
CA ALA A 267 -26.43 20.37 32.36
C ALA A 267 -24.95 20.69 32.11
N PHE A 268 -24.62 21.34 30.99
CA PHE A 268 -23.25 21.76 30.67
C PHE A 268 -22.69 22.67 31.76
N GLN A 269 -23.42 23.71 32.15
CA GLN A 269 -22.99 24.63 33.20
C GLN A 269 -22.80 23.93 34.56
N MET A 270 -23.69 23.00 34.92
CA MET A 270 -23.59 22.26 36.18
C MET A 270 -22.44 21.26 36.18
N ILE A 271 -22.18 20.60 35.05
CA ILE A 271 -21.03 19.73 34.88
C ILE A 271 -19.74 20.56 34.96
N GLY A 272 -19.66 21.70 34.26
CA GLY A 272 -18.51 22.61 34.36
C GLY A 272 -18.26 23.07 35.80
N THR A 273 -19.32 23.42 36.53
CA THR A 273 -19.22 23.78 37.96
C THR A 273 -18.71 22.61 38.82
N ALA A 274 -19.19 21.39 38.57
CA ALA A 274 -18.71 20.19 39.26
C ALA A 274 -17.24 19.85 38.94
N LEU A 275 -16.76 20.30 37.78
CA LEU A 275 -15.36 20.19 37.35
C LEU A 275 -14.48 21.35 37.82
N GLY A 276 -15.02 22.31 38.57
CA GLY A 276 -14.27 23.44 39.15
C GLY A 276 -14.31 24.74 38.35
N LEU A 277 -15.07 24.82 37.26
CA LEU A 277 -15.28 26.06 36.52
C LEU A 277 -16.22 27.01 37.28
N GLY A 278 -15.81 28.25 37.48
CA GLY A 278 -16.64 29.29 38.09
C GLY A 278 -17.69 29.86 37.14
N THR A 279 -18.63 30.63 37.68
CA THR A 279 -19.62 31.36 36.87
C THR A 279 -19.01 32.60 36.21
N SER A 280 -19.32 32.82 34.94
CA SER A 280 -18.81 33.93 34.10
C SER A 280 -19.96 34.83 33.60
N TYR A 281 -20.80 35.33 34.52
CA TYR A 281 -22.04 36.05 34.17
C TYR A 281 -21.85 37.34 33.36
N ASP A 282 -20.64 37.86 33.33
CA ASP A 282 -20.18 39.02 32.57
C ASP A 282 -19.63 38.67 31.18
N LEU A 283 -19.45 37.39 30.86
CA LEU A 283 -18.93 36.90 29.59
C LEU A 283 -19.99 36.14 28.78
N ALA A 284 -19.78 36.08 27.47
CA ALA A 284 -20.57 35.30 26.53
C ALA A 284 -20.11 33.83 26.53
N SER A 285 -20.43 33.09 27.60
CA SER A 285 -19.94 31.73 27.85
C SER A 285 -21.05 30.81 28.40
N ILE A 286 -20.93 29.49 28.25
CA ILE A 286 -21.90 28.52 28.83
C ILE A 286 -21.88 28.54 30.36
N MET A 287 -20.76 28.96 30.94
CA MET A 287 -20.63 29.23 32.37
C MET A 287 -21.22 30.59 32.79
N GLY A 288 -21.72 31.38 31.83
CA GLY A 288 -22.31 32.70 32.04
C GLY A 288 -23.83 32.70 32.26
N ASN A 289 -24.47 33.84 32.01
CA ASN A 289 -25.90 33.99 32.29
C ASN A 289 -26.73 33.36 31.16
N LEU A 290 -27.25 32.14 31.38
CA LEU A 290 -28.03 31.37 30.41
C LEU A 290 -29.30 32.07 29.89
N GLY A 291 -29.77 33.12 30.57
CA GLY A 291 -30.90 33.95 30.17
C GLY A 291 -30.52 35.21 29.37
N ALA A 292 -29.23 35.49 29.17
CA ALA A 292 -28.75 36.65 28.43
C ALA A 292 -28.74 36.40 26.91
N ASN A 293 -29.02 37.46 26.14
CA ASN A 293 -29.01 37.51 24.68
C ASN A 293 -27.63 37.22 24.01
N THR A 294 -26.61 36.96 24.81
CA THR A 294 -25.20 36.82 24.40
C THR A 294 -24.65 35.40 24.49
N VAL A 295 -25.44 34.43 24.94
CA VAL A 295 -25.01 33.02 25.06
C VAL A 295 -25.10 32.33 23.69
N PRO A 296 -24.22 31.35 23.37
CA PRO A 296 -24.40 30.49 22.20
C PRO A 296 -25.80 29.87 22.17
N GLY A 297 -26.56 30.11 21.08
CA GLY A 297 -27.98 29.74 20.96
C GLY A 297 -28.98 30.76 21.53
N GLY A 298 -28.52 31.94 21.99
CA GLY A 298 -29.35 33.08 22.41
C GLY A 298 -29.72 34.03 21.27
N VAL A 299 -30.52 35.08 21.54
CA VAL A 299 -30.89 36.10 20.54
C VAL A 299 -29.86 37.22 20.59
N GLY A 300 -28.90 37.26 19.66
CA GLY A 300 -27.82 38.25 19.61
C GLY A 300 -28.31 39.70 19.62
N LEU A 301 -27.39 40.64 19.85
CA LEU A 301 -27.69 42.08 19.96
C LEU A 301 -28.43 42.68 18.74
N SER A 302 -28.36 42.01 17.58
CA SER A 302 -29.05 42.36 16.33
C SER A 302 -30.38 41.63 16.09
N GLY A 303 -30.87 40.84 17.05
CA GLY A 303 -32.06 39.99 16.89
C GLY A 303 -31.82 38.71 16.08
N GLN A 304 -30.57 38.44 15.68
CA GLN A 304 -30.18 37.20 15.01
C GLN A 304 -29.72 36.16 16.05
N PRO A 305 -30.07 34.88 15.91
CA PRO A 305 -29.59 33.84 16.82
C PRO A 305 -28.06 33.79 16.81
N VAL A 306 -27.43 33.83 17.99
CA VAL A 306 -26.00 33.56 18.16
C VAL A 306 -25.79 32.09 17.82
N GLU A 307 -24.79 31.81 16.98
CA GLU A 307 -24.48 30.44 16.58
C GLU A 307 -24.22 29.57 17.83
N PRO A 308 -24.91 28.43 18.00
CA PRO A 308 -24.79 27.58 19.17
C PRO A 308 -23.50 26.73 19.12
N VAL A 309 -22.35 27.38 19.27
CA VAL A 309 -21.03 26.74 19.41
C VAL A 309 -20.80 26.41 20.88
N PHE A 310 -20.53 25.14 21.19
CA PHE A 310 -20.26 24.65 22.54
C PHE A 310 -19.01 23.76 22.53
N PRO A 311 -18.10 23.90 23.51
CA PRO A 311 -17.95 25.06 24.39
C PRO A 311 -17.59 26.32 23.57
N GLY A 312 -17.91 27.52 24.07
CA GLY A 312 -17.46 28.75 23.41
C GLY A 312 -16.00 29.07 23.71
N ASP A 313 -15.39 30.03 23.00
CA ASP A 313 -13.97 30.39 23.15
C ASP A 313 -13.58 30.69 24.61
N HIS A 314 -14.42 31.43 25.35
CA HIS A 314 -14.20 31.74 26.76
C HIS A 314 -14.27 30.50 27.67
N ASP A 315 -15.14 29.55 27.34
CA ASP A 315 -15.25 28.28 28.08
C ASP A 315 -14.01 27.42 27.86
N ILE A 316 -13.52 27.36 26.62
CA ILE A 316 -12.29 26.63 26.26
C ILE A 316 -11.10 27.20 27.02
N VAL A 317 -10.88 28.52 27.01
CA VAL A 317 -9.75 29.16 27.68
C VAL A 317 -9.76 28.88 29.19
N HIS A 318 -10.91 29.06 29.86
CA HIS A 318 -10.99 28.79 31.29
C HIS A 318 -10.84 27.30 31.62
N ALA A 319 -11.40 26.42 30.79
CA ALA A 319 -11.28 24.99 31.02
C ALA A 319 -9.87 24.46 30.75
N GLN A 320 -9.14 25.02 29.76
CA GLN A 320 -7.73 24.71 29.51
C GLN A 320 -6.81 25.20 30.64
N LEU A 321 -7.17 26.25 31.37
CA LEU A 321 -6.42 26.68 32.55
C LEU A 321 -6.54 25.66 33.70
N VAL A 322 -7.71 25.07 33.88
CA VAL A 322 -8.01 24.09 34.94
C VAL A 322 -7.57 22.67 34.56
N TYR A 323 -7.62 22.33 33.27
CA TYR A 323 -7.25 21.04 32.68
C TYR A 323 -6.46 21.25 31.39
N ARG A 324 -5.14 21.28 31.50
CA ARG A 324 -4.27 21.67 30.38
C ARG A 324 -4.13 20.53 29.36
N PRO A 325 -4.35 20.78 28.05
CA PRO A 325 -4.13 19.78 27.01
C PRO A 325 -2.62 19.66 26.70
N ASP A 326 -1.89 19.19 27.69
CA ASP A 326 -0.44 19.12 27.74
C ASP A 326 0.05 17.69 27.46
N SER A 327 -0.71 16.86 26.73
CA SER A 327 -0.14 15.62 26.18
C SER A 327 0.82 15.98 25.05
N THR A 328 2.09 16.18 25.40
CA THR A 328 3.16 16.61 24.48
C THR A 328 3.90 15.44 23.87
N ASP A 329 3.60 14.24 24.31
CA ASP A 329 4.38 13.07 23.96
C ASP A 329 4.18 12.62 22.52
N ILE A 330 5.28 12.15 21.94
CA ILE A 330 5.42 11.78 20.54
C ILE A 330 6.28 10.52 20.51
N ASP A 331 5.71 9.45 20.00
CA ASP A 331 6.44 8.24 19.70
C ASP A 331 6.79 8.19 18.21
N LEU A 332 8.07 8.34 17.86
CA LEU A 332 8.54 8.27 16.47
C LEU A 332 9.25 6.94 16.17
N TYR A 333 8.85 6.31 15.07
CA TYR A 333 9.41 5.03 14.62
C TYR A 333 9.98 5.15 13.20
N ARG A 334 11.19 4.67 12.97
CA ARG A 334 11.88 4.66 11.67
C ARG A 334 11.82 3.27 11.04
N PHE A 335 11.49 3.19 9.76
CA PHE A 335 11.56 1.93 9.00
C PHE A 335 12.04 2.14 7.56
N GLU A 336 12.47 1.05 6.93
CA GLU A 336 12.94 1.03 5.55
C GLU A 336 12.02 0.18 4.67
N ILE A 337 11.69 0.71 3.49
CA ILE A 337 10.99 0.01 2.42
C ILE A 337 12.00 -0.26 1.31
N GLN A 338 12.20 -1.53 0.95
CA GLN A 338 13.20 -1.93 -0.04
C GLN A 338 12.64 -2.00 -1.47
N GLU A 339 11.33 -2.12 -1.62
CA GLU A 339 10.64 -2.25 -2.90
C GLU A 339 9.30 -1.53 -2.86
N SER A 340 8.72 -1.18 -4.00
CA SER A 340 7.40 -0.54 -4.03
C SER A 340 6.31 -1.53 -3.58
N GLY A 341 5.28 -1.03 -2.93
CA GLY A 341 4.15 -1.86 -2.49
C GLY A 341 3.14 -1.10 -1.64
N THR A 342 2.06 -1.79 -1.29
CA THR A 342 1.00 -1.23 -0.46
C THR A 342 1.38 -1.30 1.01
N PHE A 343 1.41 -0.15 1.66
CA PHE A 343 1.67 0.01 3.08
C PHE A 343 0.38 0.37 3.83
N SER A 344 0.23 -0.17 5.04
CA SER A 344 -0.75 0.33 6.00
C SER A 344 -0.18 0.40 7.41
N ALA A 345 -0.61 1.42 8.15
CA ALA A 345 -0.35 1.61 9.56
C ALA A 345 -1.68 1.83 10.28
N GLU A 346 -1.87 1.13 11.38
CA GLU A 346 -3.07 1.20 12.21
C GLU A 346 -2.66 1.28 13.67
N THR A 347 -3.29 2.19 14.41
CA THR A 347 -3.20 2.20 15.87
C THR A 347 -4.39 1.47 16.47
N ILE A 348 -4.19 0.84 17.63
CA ILE A 348 -5.22 0.13 18.38
C ILE A 348 -5.10 0.55 19.84
N ALA A 349 -5.95 1.48 20.27
CA ALA A 349 -6.06 1.97 21.63
C ALA A 349 -7.40 1.57 22.26
N GLU A 350 -8.51 1.93 21.61
CA GLU A 350 -9.86 1.70 22.15
C GLU A 350 -10.26 0.21 22.07
N ARG A 351 -9.77 -0.50 21.04
CA ARG A 351 -10.09 -1.91 20.75
C ARG A 351 -9.14 -2.92 21.41
N ARG A 352 -8.21 -2.46 22.25
CA ARG A 352 -7.33 -3.33 23.03
C ARG A 352 -8.15 -4.19 24.00
N ASP A 353 -7.61 -5.36 24.38
CA ASP A 353 -8.20 -6.21 25.44
C ASP A 353 -8.42 -5.43 26.76
N ARG A 354 -7.54 -4.47 27.03
CA ARG A 354 -7.73 -3.42 28.04
C ARG A 354 -7.81 -2.08 27.32
N SER A 355 -9.03 -1.67 26.99
CA SER A 355 -9.31 -0.43 26.26
C SER A 355 -8.61 0.76 26.91
N SER A 356 -7.92 1.53 26.09
CA SER A 356 -7.27 2.80 26.44
C SER A 356 -8.19 3.97 26.10
N LEU A 357 -8.07 5.07 26.84
CA LEU A 357 -8.79 6.31 26.53
C LEU A 357 -8.04 7.16 25.49
N LEU A 358 -6.81 6.78 25.10
CA LEU A 358 -6.02 7.51 24.12
C LEU A 358 -6.80 7.68 22.81
N ASN A 359 -6.88 8.93 22.35
CA ASN A 359 -7.25 9.24 20.98
C ASN A 359 -5.99 9.55 20.19
N THR A 360 -5.72 8.72 19.18
CA THR A 360 -4.43 8.65 18.52
C THR A 360 -4.33 9.60 17.34
N THR A 361 -3.11 9.87 16.89
CA THR A 361 -2.84 10.57 15.64
C THR A 361 -1.58 10.02 15.01
N LEU A 362 -1.70 9.61 13.75
CA LEU A 362 -0.61 9.11 12.92
C LEU A 362 -0.09 10.18 11.96
N ARG A 363 1.24 10.29 11.86
CA ARG A 363 1.92 11.13 10.85
C ARG A 363 3.04 10.34 10.18
N LEU A 364 2.99 10.21 8.86
CA LEU A 364 3.96 9.48 8.06
C LEU A 364 4.88 10.46 7.33
N TYR A 365 6.19 10.30 7.49
CA TYR A 365 7.22 11.10 6.84
C TYR A 365 8.10 10.23 5.94
N LYS A 366 8.63 10.81 4.86
CA LYS A 366 9.59 10.19 3.95
C LYS A 366 10.87 11.01 3.89
N VAL A 367 12.03 10.37 3.99
CA VAL A 367 13.31 11.03 3.69
C VAL A 367 13.32 11.41 2.21
N ARG A 368 13.49 12.70 1.92
CA ARG A 368 13.54 13.19 0.54
C ARG A 368 14.84 12.76 -0.10
N THR A 369 14.75 12.06 -1.23
CA THR A 369 15.88 11.70 -2.06
C THR A 369 15.72 12.34 -3.44
N ASP A 370 16.83 12.67 -4.10
CA ASP A 370 16.79 13.10 -5.49
C ASP A 370 16.62 11.89 -6.45
N ILE A 371 16.61 12.17 -7.76
CA ILE A 371 16.46 11.15 -8.81
C ILE A 371 17.61 10.12 -8.84
N ASN A 372 18.75 10.44 -8.22
CA ASN A 372 19.91 9.56 -8.11
C ASN A 372 19.92 8.79 -6.77
N GLY A 373 18.87 8.90 -5.97
CA GLY A 373 18.78 8.25 -4.65
C GLY A 373 19.61 8.94 -3.56
N VAL A 374 20.14 10.14 -3.81
CA VAL A 374 20.93 10.90 -2.83
C VAL A 374 19.98 11.60 -1.86
N VAL A 375 20.21 11.45 -0.56
CA VAL A 375 19.42 12.11 0.48
C VAL A 375 19.59 13.63 0.38
N SER A 376 18.47 14.34 0.24
CA SER A 376 18.44 15.80 0.24
C SER A 376 18.68 16.32 1.64
N VAL A 377 19.54 17.34 1.76
CA VAL A 377 19.85 18.00 3.03
C VAL A 377 19.53 19.49 2.97
N ASP A 378 19.20 20.08 4.12
CA ASP A 378 19.01 21.52 4.27
C ASP A 378 20.35 22.29 4.25
N SER A 379 20.29 23.61 4.42
CA SER A 379 21.48 24.48 4.45
C SER A 379 22.43 24.20 5.61
N ASN A 380 21.99 23.45 6.63
CA ASN A 380 22.77 23.05 7.79
C ASN A 380 23.29 21.61 7.69
N GLY A 381 22.96 20.88 6.61
CA GLY A 381 23.35 19.49 6.39
C GLY A 381 22.40 18.45 7.00
N ASN A 382 21.24 18.86 7.52
CA ASN A 382 20.25 17.94 8.08
C ASN A 382 19.37 17.33 6.98
N GLN A 383 18.99 16.05 7.12
CA GLN A 383 18.13 15.39 6.14
C GLN A 383 16.76 16.07 6.05
N ILE A 384 16.33 16.37 4.83
CA ILE A 384 14.98 16.86 4.55
C ILE A 384 14.01 15.68 4.55
N ARG A 385 12.91 15.81 5.29
CA ARG A 385 11.87 14.79 5.43
C ARG A 385 10.52 15.42 5.13
N ASP A 386 9.77 14.80 4.23
CA ASP A 386 8.46 15.28 3.79
C ASP A 386 7.35 14.57 4.53
N LEU A 387 6.37 15.32 5.04
CA LEU A 387 5.12 14.74 5.52
C LEU A 387 4.35 14.18 4.31
N VAL A 388 4.16 12.87 4.29
CA VAL A 388 3.48 12.13 3.21
C VAL A 388 1.98 12.05 3.47
N SER A 389 1.61 11.73 4.71
CA SER A 389 0.22 11.52 5.11
C SER A 389 0.07 11.71 6.61
N GLN A 390 -1.13 12.07 7.07
CA GLN A 390 -1.49 12.11 8.47
C GLN A 390 -2.98 11.80 8.65
N ASN A 391 -3.34 11.19 9.76
CA ASN A 391 -4.73 10.91 10.11
C ASN A 391 -4.87 10.71 11.63
N ASP A 392 -5.92 11.28 12.23
CA ASP A 392 -6.26 11.16 13.65
C ASP A 392 -7.39 10.17 13.93
N ASP A 393 -8.35 9.96 13.02
CA ASP A 393 -9.47 9.03 13.25
C ASP A 393 -9.72 8.05 12.09
N TYR A 394 -10.09 6.80 12.39
CA TYR A 394 -10.59 5.82 11.41
C TYR A 394 -11.71 4.94 11.97
N PHE A 395 -11.42 4.18 13.01
CA PHE A 395 -12.42 3.40 13.75
C PHE A 395 -12.47 3.95 15.17
N GLY A 396 -13.49 4.76 15.47
CA GLY A 396 -13.52 5.51 16.72
C GLY A 396 -12.27 6.39 16.84
N ASN A 397 -11.57 6.25 17.96
CA ASN A 397 -10.37 7.02 18.32
C ASN A 397 -9.03 6.38 17.83
N ASP A 398 -9.12 5.28 17.07
CA ASP A 398 -7.97 4.61 16.46
C ASP A 398 -7.69 5.19 15.07
N SER A 399 -6.46 5.65 14.83
CA SER A 399 -6.01 6.18 13.54
C SER A 399 -5.55 5.09 12.56
N PHE A 400 -5.73 5.36 11.25
CA PHE A 400 -5.24 4.51 10.14
C PHE A 400 -4.64 5.33 9.00
N ILE A 401 -3.56 4.83 8.40
CA ILE A 401 -2.97 5.33 7.14
C ILE A 401 -2.78 4.14 6.20
N GLY A 402 -3.20 4.26 4.93
CA GLY A 402 -2.99 3.25 3.89
C GLY A 402 -2.70 3.88 2.53
N LEU A 403 -1.57 3.54 1.92
CA LEU A 403 -1.12 4.06 0.63
C LEU A 403 0.00 3.20 0.03
N ASP A 404 0.24 3.35 -1.26
CA ASP A 404 1.42 2.75 -1.90
C ASP A 404 2.67 3.57 -1.62
N LEU A 405 3.73 2.89 -1.17
CA LEU A 405 5.03 3.49 -0.87
C LEU A 405 6.07 2.98 -1.86
N LEU A 406 6.97 3.88 -2.24
CA LEU A 406 8.17 3.58 -3.01
C LEU A 406 9.33 3.16 -2.09
N PRO A 407 10.41 2.56 -2.61
CA PRO A 407 11.62 2.33 -1.83
C PRO A 407 12.11 3.61 -1.14
N GLY A 408 12.56 3.49 0.10
CA GLY A 408 13.06 4.61 0.87
C GLY A 408 13.04 4.42 2.39
N THR A 409 13.54 5.43 3.10
CA THR A 409 13.45 5.51 4.56
C THR A 409 12.23 6.34 4.95
N TYR A 410 11.43 5.80 5.86
CA TYR A 410 10.20 6.41 6.36
C TYR A 410 10.22 6.52 7.88
N TYR A 411 9.44 7.46 8.40
CA TYR A 411 9.19 7.63 9.82
C TYR A 411 7.69 7.70 10.05
N ILE A 412 7.19 7.02 11.08
CA ILE A 412 5.79 7.14 11.49
C ILE A 412 5.74 7.61 12.95
N GLY A 413 5.05 8.71 13.16
CA GLY A 413 4.82 9.31 14.47
C GLY A 413 3.44 8.94 14.99
N VAL A 414 3.39 8.56 16.26
CA VAL A 414 2.15 8.38 17.03
C VAL A 414 2.14 9.44 18.11
N SER A 415 1.00 10.08 18.29
CA SER A 415 0.78 11.15 19.28
C SER A 415 -0.70 11.16 19.64
N SER A 416 -1.11 11.98 20.61
CA SER A 416 -2.53 12.17 20.90
C SER A 416 -3.19 13.20 19.98
N THR A 417 -4.49 13.09 19.75
CA THR A 417 -5.28 14.15 19.09
C THR A 417 -5.03 15.51 19.72
N GLY A 418 -4.89 16.54 18.87
CA GLY A 418 -4.47 17.88 19.27
C GLY A 418 -2.95 18.09 19.21
N ASN A 419 -2.14 17.04 19.40
CA ASN A 419 -0.69 17.05 19.19
C ASN A 419 -0.33 16.65 17.75
N ALA A 420 -0.93 17.30 16.75
CA ALA A 420 -0.74 16.97 15.33
C ALA A 420 0.21 17.93 14.59
N GLN A 421 0.71 18.97 15.25
CA GLN A 421 1.49 20.06 14.64
C GLN A 421 2.95 20.13 15.09
N TYR A 422 3.43 19.15 15.87
CA TYR A 422 4.82 19.09 16.32
C TYR A 422 5.82 19.07 15.16
N ASP A 423 7.05 19.51 15.47
CA ASP A 423 8.19 19.47 14.56
C ASP A 423 9.13 18.31 14.96
N PRO A 424 9.11 17.17 14.25
CA PRO A 424 9.93 16.02 14.61
C PRO A 424 11.44 16.23 14.40
N ALA A 425 11.88 17.39 13.88
CA ALA A 425 13.30 17.75 13.89
C ALA A 425 13.79 18.23 15.28
N ILE A 426 12.88 18.52 16.20
CA ILE A 426 13.17 19.00 17.55
C ILE A 426 12.55 18.01 18.55
N SER A 427 13.38 17.41 19.43
CA SER A 427 12.88 16.55 20.52
C SER A 427 11.87 17.31 21.38
N ASP A 428 10.81 16.62 21.76
CA ASP A 428 9.75 17.07 22.66
C ASP A 428 9.07 18.38 22.20
N SER A 429 8.93 18.55 20.88
CA SER A 429 8.24 19.71 20.29
C SER A 429 6.71 19.61 20.27
N GLY A 430 6.16 18.56 20.90
CA GLY A 430 4.72 18.34 20.98
C GLY A 430 3.98 19.34 21.85
N GLY A 431 2.68 19.41 21.65
CA GLY A 431 1.79 20.27 22.45
C GLY A 431 0.35 20.26 21.97
N GLY A 432 -0.58 20.59 22.87
CA GLY A 432 -2.01 20.67 22.58
C GLY A 432 -2.73 19.33 22.59
N GLY A 433 -2.07 18.24 23.00
CA GLY A 433 -2.67 16.92 23.07
C GLY A 433 -3.66 16.77 24.23
N THR A 434 -4.84 16.18 23.97
CA THR A 434 -5.93 16.10 24.95
C THR A 434 -6.10 14.72 25.61
N SER A 435 -5.31 13.73 25.19
CA SER A 435 -5.42 12.35 25.67
C SER A 435 -4.06 11.70 25.85
N ASP A 436 -4.00 10.70 26.72
CA ASP A 436 -2.82 9.86 26.93
C ASP A 436 -3.26 8.39 27.13
N GLY A 437 -2.32 7.45 27.07
CA GLY A 437 -2.60 6.03 27.30
C GLY A 437 -1.91 5.06 26.34
N GLU A 438 -2.13 3.76 26.57
CA GLU A 438 -1.49 2.70 25.79
C GLU A 438 -2.09 2.55 24.38
N TYR A 439 -1.27 2.17 23.40
CA TYR A 439 -1.70 1.76 22.06
C TYR A 439 -0.84 0.61 21.52
N ASP A 440 -1.41 -0.14 20.56
CA ASP A 440 -0.63 -1.00 19.65
C ASP A 440 -0.50 -0.30 18.30
N LEU A 441 0.69 -0.31 17.71
CA LEU A 441 0.92 0.10 16.33
C LEU A 441 1.13 -1.15 15.47
N VAL A 442 0.31 -1.30 14.44
CA VAL A 442 0.37 -2.40 13.48
C VAL A 442 0.75 -1.86 12.11
N LEU A 443 1.92 -2.25 11.62
CA LEU A 443 2.43 -1.93 10.30
C LEU A 443 2.33 -3.18 9.40
N ARG A 444 1.75 -3.02 8.22
CA ARG A 444 1.63 -4.06 7.20
C ARG A 444 2.18 -3.53 5.89
N PHE A 445 2.97 -4.35 5.20
CA PHE A 445 3.49 -4.02 3.89
C PHE A 445 3.33 -5.22 2.96
N SER A 446 2.77 -4.98 1.78
CA SER A 446 2.65 -5.97 0.71
C SER A 446 3.42 -5.46 -0.49
N PRO A 447 4.57 -6.05 -0.83
CA PRO A 447 5.29 -5.71 -2.06
C PRO A 447 4.38 -5.79 -3.29
N THR A 448 4.53 -4.86 -4.22
CA THR A 448 3.94 -5.01 -5.55
C THR A 448 4.56 -6.25 -6.20
N PRO A 449 3.76 -7.19 -6.73
CA PRO A 449 4.31 -8.35 -7.44
C PRO A 449 5.27 -7.90 -8.54
N LYS A 450 6.55 -8.26 -8.40
CA LYS A 450 7.57 -7.98 -9.41
C LYS A 450 7.47 -9.01 -10.51
N SER A 451 6.86 -8.65 -11.63
CA SER A 451 7.12 -9.26 -12.93
C SER A 451 8.00 -8.29 -13.72
N ILE A 452 9.32 -8.50 -13.71
CA ILE A 452 10.29 -7.63 -14.40
C ILE A 452 10.77 -8.36 -15.67
N LEU A 453 10.54 -7.76 -16.84
CA LEU A 453 11.26 -8.05 -18.08
C LEU A 453 12.54 -7.23 -18.05
N VAL A 454 13.59 -7.84 -18.58
CA VAL A 454 14.93 -7.26 -18.64
C VAL A 454 15.29 -7.03 -20.10
N ASP A 455 15.89 -5.88 -20.42
CA ASP A 455 16.48 -5.65 -21.75
C ASP A 455 17.71 -6.55 -21.95
N LYS A 456 17.81 -7.19 -23.13
CA LYS A 456 18.85 -8.17 -23.48
C LYS A 456 19.74 -7.61 -24.58
N ALA A 457 20.87 -7.02 -24.18
CA ALA A 457 22.03 -6.85 -25.07
C ALA A 457 23.25 -7.61 -24.52
N PRO A 458 24.05 -8.30 -25.36
CA PRO A 458 25.26 -8.99 -24.92
C PRO A 458 26.33 -8.01 -24.45
N ALA A 459 26.67 -8.05 -23.16
CA ALA A 459 27.70 -7.20 -22.59
C ALA A 459 28.53 -7.89 -21.50
N PHE A 460 29.82 -7.57 -21.47
CA PHE A 460 30.77 -7.93 -20.42
C PHE A 460 30.88 -6.77 -19.44
N GLU A 461 30.90 -7.02 -18.14
CA GLU A 461 31.17 -5.99 -17.14
C GLU A 461 32.26 -6.46 -16.19
N PHE A 462 33.32 -5.67 -16.04
CA PHE A 462 34.35 -5.88 -15.05
C PHE A 462 33.92 -5.25 -13.74
N LEU A 463 33.81 -6.03 -12.67
CA LEU A 463 33.42 -5.49 -11.36
C LEU A 463 34.62 -5.43 -10.37
N VAL A 464 35.82 -5.85 -10.82
CA VAL A 464 37.10 -5.78 -10.09
C VAL A 464 38.24 -5.32 -11.01
N GLY A 465 39.30 -4.78 -10.42
CA GLY A 465 40.49 -4.29 -11.11
C GLY A 465 41.53 -5.38 -11.40
N GLY A 466 42.66 -5.00 -11.99
CA GLY A 466 43.70 -5.92 -12.47
C GLY A 466 44.47 -6.68 -11.39
N GLU A 467 44.30 -6.33 -10.09
CA GLU A 467 44.91 -7.08 -8.98
C GLU A 467 44.35 -8.49 -8.82
N THR A 468 43.13 -8.75 -9.32
CA THR A 468 42.42 -10.02 -9.16
C THR A 468 42.44 -10.90 -10.41
N ILE A 469 43.01 -10.42 -11.53
CA ILE A 469 43.12 -11.19 -12.79
C ILE A 469 44.52 -11.80 -12.89
N THR A 470 44.60 -13.11 -13.02
CA THR A 470 45.89 -13.82 -13.10
C THR A 470 46.43 -13.80 -14.54
N VAL A 471 47.71 -13.48 -14.72
CA VAL A 471 48.35 -13.57 -16.05
C VAL A 471 48.22 -14.98 -16.61
N GLY A 472 47.68 -15.09 -17.81
CA GLY A 472 47.42 -16.37 -18.48
C GLY A 472 45.95 -16.80 -18.45
N GLU A 473 45.11 -16.18 -17.63
CA GLU A 473 43.65 -16.29 -17.72
C GLU A 473 43.15 -15.81 -19.09
N PHE A 474 42.05 -16.39 -19.57
CA PHE A 474 41.50 -16.06 -20.88
C PHE A 474 39.99 -16.17 -20.97
N LEU A 475 39.42 -15.48 -21.96
CA LEU A 475 38.03 -15.50 -22.39
C LEU A 475 37.94 -16.02 -23.83
N GLU A 476 36.87 -16.72 -24.21
CA GLU A 476 36.66 -17.16 -25.59
C GLU A 476 35.34 -16.60 -26.12
N ILE A 477 35.38 -15.93 -27.27
CA ILE A 477 34.22 -15.27 -27.89
C ILE A 477 34.03 -15.86 -29.29
N GLU A 478 32.82 -16.31 -29.61
CA GLU A 478 32.44 -16.73 -30.94
C GLU A 478 31.45 -15.75 -31.57
N VAL A 479 31.71 -15.32 -32.80
CA VAL A 479 30.79 -14.52 -33.60
C VAL A 479 30.66 -15.17 -34.97
N ASP A 480 29.44 -15.43 -35.41
CA ASP A 480 29.14 -16.04 -36.71
C ASP A 480 29.93 -17.33 -37.02
N GLY A 481 30.14 -18.20 -36.00
CA GLY A 481 30.89 -19.45 -36.17
C GLY A 481 32.42 -19.32 -36.05
N VAL A 482 32.94 -18.12 -35.77
CA VAL A 482 34.38 -17.85 -35.63
C VAL A 482 34.72 -17.59 -34.16
N ALA A 483 35.45 -18.52 -33.55
CA ALA A 483 35.90 -18.42 -32.16
C ALA A 483 37.29 -17.78 -32.05
N LYS A 484 37.45 -16.89 -31.06
CA LYS A 484 38.73 -16.26 -30.69
C LYS A 484 38.94 -16.34 -29.19
N THR A 485 40.18 -16.65 -28.80
CA THR A 485 40.61 -16.63 -27.40
C THR A 485 41.30 -15.31 -27.10
N PHE A 486 40.88 -14.63 -26.03
CA PHE A 486 41.39 -13.37 -25.51
C PHE A 486 42.11 -13.63 -24.20
N ARG A 487 43.45 -13.53 -24.19
CA ARG A 487 44.28 -13.90 -23.05
C ARG A 487 44.85 -12.68 -22.34
N PHE A 488 44.64 -12.60 -21.03
CA PHE A 488 45.15 -11.55 -20.17
C PHE A 488 46.67 -11.69 -19.98
N THR A 489 47.41 -10.63 -20.31
CA THR A 489 48.88 -10.62 -20.27
C THR A 489 49.43 -9.25 -19.86
N THR A 490 50.59 -9.24 -19.22
CA THR A 490 51.33 -8.03 -18.84
C THR A 490 52.38 -7.61 -19.88
N ASN A 491 52.70 -8.47 -20.86
CA ASN A 491 53.79 -8.23 -21.82
C ASN A 491 53.37 -8.32 -23.29
N GLY A 492 52.08 -8.55 -23.57
CA GLY A 492 51.52 -8.67 -24.92
C GLY A 492 51.91 -9.96 -25.66
N VAL A 493 52.69 -10.87 -25.06
CA VAL A 493 53.11 -12.12 -25.68
C VAL A 493 52.12 -13.23 -25.33
N VAL A 494 51.38 -13.70 -26.32
CA VAL A 494 50.37 -14.77 -26.18
C VAL A 494 50.51 -15.75 -27.36
N GLY A 495 50.39 -17.05 -27.11
CA GLY A 495 50.75 -18.12 -28.04
C GLY A 495 49.70 -18.41 -29.12
N GLY A 496 49.31 -17.40 -29.92
CA GLY A 496 48.29 -17.51 -30.97
C GLY A 496 46.90 -16.96 -30.59
N ASP A 497 46.73 -16.54 -29.33
CA ASP A 497 45.53 -15.88 -28.81
C ASP A 497 45.58 -14.35 -29.05
N GLU A 498 44.49 -13.65 -28.82
CA GLU A 498 44.42 -12.19 -28.82
C GLU A 498 44.83 -11.63 -27.45
N PRO A 499 45.83 -10.73 -27.36
CA PRO A 499 46.30 -10.22 -26.06
C PRO A 499 45.35 -9.18 -25.47
N VAL A 500 44.97 -9.36 -24.21
CA VAL A 500 44.32 -8.32 -23.39
C VAL A 500 45.33 -7.81 -22.36
N LEU A 501 45.77 -6.56 -22.53
CA LEU A 501 46.82 -6.00 -21.69
C LEU A 501 46.28 -5.63 -20.29
N ILE A 502 46.92 -6.17 -19.26
CA ILE A 502 46.59 -5.88 -17.86
C ILE A 502 47.80 -5.39 -17.09
N THR A 503 47.53 -4.59 -16.05
CA THR A 503 48.47 -4.25 -14.99
C THR A 503 47.78 -4.49 -13.66
N ASN A 504 48.55 -4.75 -12.60
CA ASN A 504 47.94 -4.92 -11.27
C ASN A 504 47.18 -3.66 -10.84
N THR A 505 47.51 -2.46 -11.36
CA THR A 505 46.79 -1.22 -11.03
C THR A 505 45.61 -0.89 -11.94
N SER A 506 45.28 -1.74 -12.93
CA SER A 506 44.21 -1.46 -13.88
C SER A 506 42.86 -1.36 -13.18
N SER A 507 42.11 -0.28 -13.40
CA SER A 507 40.73 -0.19 -12.91
C SER A 507 39.80 -1.08 -13.76
N PRO A 508 38.59 -1.43 -13.27
CA PRO A 508 37.63 -2.19 -14.07
C PRO A 508 37.30 -1.55 -15.44
N SER A 509 37.31 -0.21 -15.53
CA SER A 509 37.10 0.50 -16.81
C SER A 509 38.31 0.47 -17.73
N ASP A 510 39.52 0.37 -17.19
CA ASP A 510 40.73 0.15 -17.99
C ASP A 510 40.78 -1.26 -18.56
N LEU A 511 40.30 -2.25 -17.79
CA LEU A 511 40.14 -3.63 -18.25
C LEU A 511 39.07 -3.75 -19.34
N ALA A 512 37.92 -3.08 -19.16
CA ALA A 512 36.87 -2.99 -20.17
C ALA A 512 37.39 -2.41 -21.49
N ARG A 513 38.15 -1.33 -21.41
CA ARG A 513 38.79 -0.72 -22.57
C ARG A 513 39.80 -1.66 -23.24
N ALA A 514 40.67 -2.30 -22.46
CA ALA A 514 41.65 -3.24 -22.99
C ALA A 514 41.01 -4.45 -23.69
N LEU A 515 39.89 -4.97 -23.15
CA LEU A 515 39.15 -6.07 -23.76
C LEU A 515 38.44 -5.62 -25.04
N ALA A 516 37.77 -4.46 -25.03
CA ALA A 516 37.08 -3.94 -26.22
C ALA A 516 38.05 -3.62 -27.36
N ASP A 517 39.20 -3.03 -27.04
CA ASP A 517 40.26 -2.77 -28.02
C ASP A 517 40.76 -4.08 -28.63
N ALA A 518 40.99 -5.12 -27.82
CA ALA A 518 41.40 -6.44 -28.29
C ALA A 518 40.34 -7.08 -29.21
N ILE A 519 39.05 -6.97 -28.86
CA ILE A 519 37.94 -7.50 -29.68
C ILE A 519 37.84 -6.75 -31.02
N ASN A 520 37.94 -5.42 -31.01
CA ASN A 520 37.85 -4.61 -32.23
C ASN A 520 39.01 -4.85 -33.20
N VAL A 521 40.14 -5.38 -32.74
CA VAL A 521 41.29 -5.73 -33.59
C VAL A 521 41.44 -7.23 -33.88
N SER A 522 40.63 -8.09 -33.26
CA SER A 522 40.73 -9.55 -33.42
C SER A 522 40.22 -10.07 -34.77
N GLY A 523 39.55 -9.21 -35.54
CA GLY A 523 38.91 -9.55 -36.82
C GLY A 523 37.59 -10.32 -36.66
N LEU A 524 36.96 -10.32 -35.48
CA LEU A 524 35.59 -10.78 -35.32
C LEU A 524 34.61 -9.80 -36.01
N ASN A 525 33.51 -10.31 -36.57
CA ASN A 525 32.46 -9.51 -37.18
C ASN A 525 31.52 -8.88 -36.12
N THR A 526 32.10 -8.12 -35.19
CA THR A 526 31.39 -7.43 -34.11
C THR A 526 32.12 -6.14 -33.76
N VAL A 527 31.41 -5.16 -33.21
CA VAL A 527 32.03 -3.98 -32.61
C VAL A 527 31.85 -4.05 -31.10
N ALA A 528 32.95 -3.92 -30.38
CA ALA A 528 32.98 -3.79 -28.93
C ALA A 528 33.01 -2.31 -28.54
N GLU A 529 31.96 -1.85 -27.88
CA GLU A 529 31.83 -0.48 -27.36
C GLU A 529 31.97 -0.47 -25.84
N VAL A 530 32.65 0.54 -25.30
CA VAL A 530 32.92 0.62 -23.85
C VAL A 530 32.06 1.70 -23.21
N SER A 531 31.41 1.36 -22.10
CA SER A 531 30.78 2.33 -21.20
C SER A 531 31.18 2.03 -19.76
N GLY A 532 32.07 2.86 -19.19
CA GLY A 532 32.62 2.61 -17.86
C GLY A 532 33.40 1.29 -17.79
N ALA A 533 32.96 0.39 -16.90
CA ALA A 533 33.54 -0.96 -16.74
C ALA A 533 32.90 -2.03 -17.64
N ARG A 534 32.02 -1.61 -18.56
CA ARG A 534 31.24 -2.49 -19.42
C ARG A 534 31.71 -2.43 -20.87
N VAL A 535 31.69 -3.59 -21.53
CA VAL A 535 31.96 -3.79 -22.96
C VAL A 535 30.71 -4.39 -23.60
N ARG A 536 30.08 -3.66 -24.52
CA ARG A 536 28.90 -4.08 -25.27
C ARG A 536 29.33 -4.57 -26.65
N LEU A 537 28.80 -5.70 -27.12
CA LEU A 537 29.01 -6.18 -28.49
C LEU A 537 27.83 -5.82 -29.38
N THR A 538 28.09 -5.38 -30.60
CA THR A 538 27.07 -5.23 -31.65
C THR A 538 27.02 -6.50 -32.51
N GLY A 539 25.83 -7.09 -32.68
CA GLY A 539 25.59 -8.31 -33.49
C GLY A 539 25.31 -9.60 -32.69
N THR A 540 25.17 -10.74 -33.39
CA THR A 540 24.89 -12.09 -32.83
C THR A 540 26.17 -12.77 -32.31
N ALA A 541 26.70 -12.27 -31.19
CA ALA A 541 27.86 -12.88 -30.51
C ALA A 541 27.42 -13.93 -29.48
N THR A 542 28.16 -15.05 -29.40
CA THR A 542 27.89 -16.19 -28.52
C THR A 542 29.15 -16.51 -27.68
N LEU A 543 29.00 -16.70 -26.36
CA LEU A 543 30.12 -17.16 -25.52
C LEU A 543 30.21 -18.68 -25.52
N LEU A 544 31.37 -19.22 -25.88
CA LEU A 544 31.61 -20.66 -25.81
C LEU A 544 31.76 -21.11 -24.35
N SER A 545 30.92 -22.05 -23.92
CA SER A 545 30.86 -22.52 -22.53
C SER A 545 31.81 -23.70 -22.24
N SER A 546 32.42 -24.30 -23.26
CA SER A 546 33.36 -25.42 -23.11
C SER A 546 34.82 -24.95 -23.15
N LEU A 547 35.29 -24.32 -22.07
CA LEU A 547 36.71 -23.99 -21.96
C LEU A 547 37.52 -25.27 -21.71
N SER A 548 38.56 -25.49 -22.52
CA SER A 548 39.62 -26.43 -22.17
C SER A 548 40.28 -26.00 -20.84
N SER A 549 40.74 -26.96 -20.04
CA SER A 549 41.24 -26.71 -18.67
C SER A 549 42.26 -25.56 -18.61
N GLY A 550 41.89 -24.45 -17.95
CA GLY A 550 42.76 -23.29 -17.74
C GLY A 550 42.17 -21.91 -18.13
N GLY A 551 40.96 -21.84 -18.67
CA GLY A 551 40.23 -20.57 -18.88
C GLY A 551 39.59 -20.03 -17.61
N ILE A 552 39.23 -18.74 -17.58
CA ILE A 552 38.44 -18.19 -16.47
C ILE A 552 37.10 -18.93 -16.46
N SER A 553 36.87 -19.74 -15.42
CA SER A 553 35.57 -20.37 -15.25
C SER A 553 34.55 -19.27 -14.92
N PRO A 554 33.42 -19.17 -15.65
CA PRO A 554 32.36 -18.20 -15.35
C PRO A 554 31.65 -18.44 -14.00
N ASN A 555 32.15 -19.40 -13.21
CA ASN A 555 31.54 -19.90 -11.98
C ASN A 555 32.41 -19.59 -10.74
N THR A 556 33.59 -19.01 -10.92
CA THR A 556 34.51 -18.66 -9.82
C THR A 556 34.86 -17.18 -9.90
N GLU A 557 34.19 -16.37 -9.08
CA GLU A 557 34.58 -15.04 -8.54
C GLU A 557 35.39 -14.08 -9.44
N LEU A 558 35.17 -14.10 -10.76
CA LEU A 558 35.55 -13.03 -11.66
C LEU A 558 34.34 -12.64 -12.51
N LEU A 559 33.51 -11.81 -11.90
CA LEU A 559 32.74 -10.69 -12.43
C LEU A 559 32.87 -10.47 -13.94
N VAL A 560 32.21 -11.33 -14.70
CA VAL A 560 31.79 -11.15 -16.08
C VAL A 560 30.31 -11.56 -16.08
N SER A 561 29.40 -10.58 -16.15
CA SER A 561 27.99 -10.90 -16.36
C SER A 561 27.84 -11.62 -17.70
N LYS A 562 27.66 -12.95 -17.69
CA LYS A 562 27.20 -13.65 -18.88
C LYS A 562 25.72 -13.30 -19.09
N SER A 563 25.44 -12.55 -20.15
CA SER A 563 24.13 -12.54 -20.80
C SER A 563 24.07 -13.63 -21.88
N LEU A 564 24.45 -14.87 -21.53
CA LEU A 564 24.33 -16.03 -22.42
C LEU A 564 23.86 -17.27 -21.64
N SER A 565 22.67 -17.72 -22.02
CA SER A 565 21.76 -18.68 -21.39
C SER A 565 22.37 -20.02 -20.97
N ALA A 566 22.06 -20.48 -19.75
CA ALA A 566 21.17 -21.60 -19.46
C ALA A 566 21.38 -22.12 -18.01
N THR A 567 20.28 -22.40 -17.31
CA THR A 567 20.16 -23.47 -16.27
C THR A 567 19.93 -23.14 -14.79
N ASP A 568 19.97 -21.91 -14.26
CA ASP A 568 19.43 -21.72 -12.89
C ASP A 568 18.94 -20.29 -12.62
N GLY A 569 17.62 -20.11 -12.63
CA GLY A 569 16.95 -18.83 -12.72
C GLY A 569 16.96 -18.01 -11.44
N ARG A 570 18.05 -17.28 -11.17
CA ARG A 570 18.02 -15.94 -10.52
C ARG A 570 19.22 -15.09 -10.94
N VAL A 571 18.95 -14.01 -11.70
CA VAL A 571 19.82 -12.83 -11.85
C VAL A 571 18.89 -11.61 -11.88
N GLU A 572 19.16 -10.62 -11.02
CA GLU A 572 18.43 -9.34 -11.05
C GLU A 572 18.82 -8.56 -12.32
N GLY A 573 17.84 -8.28 -13.16
CA GLY A 573 17.97 -7.47 -14.36
C GLY A 573 17.67 -6.00 -14.11
N LEU A 574 18.24 -5.10 -14.92
CA LEU A 574 17.82 -3.69 -14.99
C LEU A 574 16.38 -3.59 -15.51
N PRO A 575 15.54 -2.67 -14.99
CA PRO A 575 14.15 -2.52 -15.45
C PRO A 575 14.07 -2.01 -16.90
N LEU A 576 12.97 -2.33 -17.60
CA LEU A 576 12.75 -1.96 -19.00
C LEU A 576 12.79 -0.43 -19.21
N ASP A 577 13.50 0.01 -20.25
CA ASP A 577 13.47 1.37 -20.79
C ASP A 577 12.60 1.36 -22.06
N GLY A 578 11.30 1.62 -21.89
CA GLY A 578 10.30 1.50 -22.95
C GLY A 578 10.30 2.64 -23.97
N ASP A 579 10.98 3.76 -23.69
CA ASP A 579 11.11 4.91 -24.60
C ASP A 579 12.55 5.13 -25.10
N ILE A 580 13.48 4.25 -24.71
CA ILE A 580 14.89 4.21 -25.15
C ILE A 580 15.66 5.50 -24.78
N ASN A 581 15.18 6.26 -23.80
CA ASN A 581 15.79 7.53 -23.40
C ASN A 581 17.07 7.35 -22.54
N GLY A 582 17.42 6.12 -22.20
CA GLY A 582 18.58 5.74 -21.40
C GLY A 582 18.31 5.67 -19.89
N GLY A 583 17.05 5.85 -19.47
CA GLY A 583 16.59 5.75 -18.09
C GLY A 583 15.49 4.71 -17.96
N ALA A 584 15.65 3.76 -17.05
CA ALA A 584 14.58 2.81 -16.72
C ALA A 584 13.37 3.56 -16.11
N GLY A 585 12.17 3.36 -16.66
CA GLY A 585 10.94 3.97 -16.15
C GLY A 585 9.93 4.41 -17.23
N GLY A 586 8.89 5.11 -16.77
CA GLY A 586 7.76 5.62 -17.54
C GLY A 586 6.61 6.02 -16.59
N SER A 587 5.72 6.92 -16.99
CA SER A 587 4.55 7.32 -16.16
C SER A 587 3.46 6.25 -16.09
N PHE A 588 3.65 5.12 -16.76
CA PHE A 588 2.65 4.07 -16.94
C PHE A 588 3.28 2.71 -16.62
N ASP A 589 2.63 1.95 -15.75
CA ASP A 589 2.93 0.54 -15.53
C ASP A 589 2.37 -0.26 -16.71
N PHE A 590 3.25 -0.89 -17.49
CA PHE A 590 2.86 -1.79 -18.57
C PHE A 590 3.07 -3.24 -18.14
N TRP A 591 2.09 -4.10 -18.39
CA TRP A 591 2.19 -5.52 -18.11
C TRP A 591 2.53 -6.26 -19.40
N PHE A 592 3.58 -7.06 -19.38
CA PHE A 592 3.88 -8.02 -20.43
C PHE A 592 3.82 -9.42 -19.82
N GLN A 593 3.56 -10.40 -20.65
CA GLN A 593 3.74 -11.79 -20.30
C GLN A 593 5.04 -12.31 -20.91
N SER A 594 5.78 -13.13 -20.18
CA SER A 594 6.97 -13.81 -20.70
C SER A 594 6.78 -15.32 -20.68
N GLY A 595 7.31 -16.00 -21.68
CA GLY A 595 7.11 -17.43 -21.92
C GLY A 595 7.66 -17.83 -23.28
N GLU A 596 7.58 -19.12 -23.64
CA GLU A 596 7.93 -19.50 -25.03
C GLU A 596 6.70 -19.31 -25.92
N SER A 597 6.85 -18.37 -26.85
CA SER A 597 5.80 -17.95 -27.76
C SER A 597 5.73 -18.85 -28.98
N ILE A 598 4.52 -18.97 -29.54
CA ILE A 598 4.33 -19.41 -30.92
C ILE A 598 4.81 -18.26 -31.80
N ILE A 599 5.85 -18.49 -32.60
CA ILE A 599 6.45 -17.45 -33.45
C ILE A 599 5.83 -17.49 -34.84
N VAL A 600 5.46 -16.31 -35.34
CA VAL A 600 4.97 -16.10 -36.72
C VAL A 600 5.90 -15.14 -37.44
N ASP A 601 6.54 -15.61 -38.51
CA ASP A 601 7.45 -14.83 -39.35
C ASP A 601 7.13 -15.07 -40.84
N LYS A 602 6.54 -14.06 -41.49
CA LYS A 602 6.19 -14.12 -42.92
C LYS A 602 7.39 -14.34 -43.84
N SER A 603 8.60 -14.00 -43.38
CA SER A 603 9.83 -14.20 -44.16
C SER A 603 10.12 -15.69 -44.38
N ARG A 604 9.58 -16.56 -43.52
CA ARG A 604 9.77 -18.01 -43.61
C ARG A 604 9.06 -18.63 -44.81
N SER A 605 7.99 -18.03 -45.34
CA SER A 605 7.23 -18.59 -46.45
C SER A 605 8.13 -18.85 -47.66
N VAL A 606 8.27 -20.13 -48.04
CA VAL A 606 8.97 -20.54 -49.28
C VAL A 606 8.00 -20.86 -50.41
N THR A 607 6.73 -21.14 -50.10
CA THR A 607 5.68 -21.45 -51.08
C THR A 607 4.45 -20.57 -50.83
N PRO A 608 4.17 -19.57 -51.67
CA PRO A 608 3.02 -18.68 -51.47
C PRO A 608 1.69 -19.44 -51.41
N GLY A 609 0.84 -19.12 -50.43
CA GLY A 609 -0.48 -19.75 -50.24
C GLY A 609 -0.44 -21.21 -49.78
N VAL A 610 0.69 -21.68 -49.25
CA VAL A 610 0.80 -22.96 -48.55
C VAL A 610 1.37 -22.68 -47.17
N THR A 611 0.57 -22.96 -46.15
CA THR A 611 0.96 -22.91 -44.75
C THR A 611 2.21 -23.76 -44.47
N GLU A 612 3.21 -23.18 -43.83
CA GLU A 612 4.48 -23.80 -43.45
C GLU A 612 4.85 -23.54 -41.98
N GLY A 613 5.74 -24.37 -41.44
CA GLY A 613 6.35 -24.18 -40.12
C GLY A 613 5.65 -24.92 -38.96
N ALA A 614 6.24 -24.76 -37.77
CA ALA A 614 5.79 -25.41 -36.53
C ALA A 614 5.63 -24.43 -35.36
N GLY A 615 5.69 -23.12 -35.62
CA GLY A 615 5.53 -22.08 -34.61
C GLY A 615 6.67 -21.98 -33.60
N THR A 616 7.81 -22.63 -33.85
CA THR A 616 8.98 -22.58 -32.96
C THR A 616 9.93 -21.47 -33.40
N LEU A 617 10.86 -21.05 -32.55
CA LEU A 617 11.87 -20.06 -32.94
C LEU A 617 12.75 -20.52 -34.12
N ALA A 618 13.00 -21.82 -34.26
CA ALA A 618 13.81 -22.38 -35.33
C ALA A 618 13.01 -22.68 -36.62
N ASP A 619 11.69 -22.80 -36.50
CA ASP A 619 10.77 -23.08 -37.60
C ASP A 619 9.43 -22.38 -37.31
N PRO A 620 9.38 -21.03 -37.47
CA PRO A 620 8.21 -20.23 -37.18
C PRO A 620 7.08 -20.52 -38.17
N TYR A 621 5.84 -20.24 -37.79
CA TYR A 621 4.73 -20.22 -38.74
C TYR A 621 4.89 -19.06 -39.71
N ASP A 622 4.47 -19.25 -40.96
CA ASP A 622 4.39 -18.16 -41.94
C ASP A 622 2.99 -17.55 -42.06
N GLU A 623 1.96 -18.21 -41.50
CA GLU A 623 0.57 -17.73 -41.46
C GLU A 623 0.08 -17.54 -40.01
N ILE A 624 -0.66 -16.46 -39.76
CA ILE A 624 -1.15 -16.09 -38.42
C ILE A 624 -2.29 -17.00 -37.95
N ASP A 625 -3.21 -17.36 -38.83
CA ASP A 625 -4.38 -18.17 -38.50
C ASP A 625 -4.01 -19.52 -37.87
N GLN A 626 -2.94 -20.17 -38.34
CA GLN A 626 -2.39 -21.36 -37.72
C GLN A 626 -1.82 -21.12 -36.34
N ALA A 627 -1.13 -20.00 -36.14
CA ALA A 627 -0.57 -19.66 -34.85
C ALA A 627 -1.67 -19.41 -33.82
N LEU A 628 -2.75 -18.73 -34.22
CA LEU A 628 -3.94 -18.53 -33.40
C LEU A 628 -4.68 -19.86 -33.16
N LEU A 629 -4.73 -20.75 -34.15
CA LEU A 629 -5.31 -22.09 -34.00
C LEU A 629 -4.53 -22.95 -33.02
N ASP A 630 -3.20 -22.98 -33.11
CA ASP A 630 -2.33 -23.68 -32.17
C ASP A 630 -2.49 -23.10 -30.76
N ALA A 631 -2.45 -21.77 -30.62
CA ALA A 631 -2.69 -21.09 -29.34
C ALA A 631 -4.05 -21.46 -28.72
N ARG A 632 -5.11 -21.56 -29.54
CA ARG A 632 -6.45 -21.95 -29.07
C ARG A 632 -6.51 -23.36 -28.48
N PHE A 633 -5.68 -24.28 -28.97
CA PHE A 633 -5.63 -25.67 -28.51
C PHE A 633 -4.36 -26.01 -27.74
N ARG A 634 -3.70 -25.00 -27.18
CA ARG A 634 -2.52 -25.15 -26.33
C ARG A 634 -2.93 -25.21 -24.86
N ILE A 635 -2.42 -26.20 -24.13
CA ILE A 635 -2.48 -26.25 -22.67
C ILE A 635 -1.10 -25.93 -22.13
N ASN A 636 -0.98 -24.83 -21.38
CA ASN A 636 0.25 -24.42 -20.74
C ASN A 636 0.20 -24.74 -19.24
N LEU A 637 1.23 -25.41 -18.74
CA LEU A 637 1.35 -25.73 -17.33
C LEU A 637 2.31 -24.74 -16.65
N PRO A 638 1.87 -24.02 -15.59
CA PRO A 638 2.76 -23.24 -14.73
C PRO A 638 3.90 -24.08 -14.17
N VAL A 639 5.04 -23.45 -13.86
CA VAL A 639 6.23 -24.16 -13.33
C VAL A 639 5.93 -24.97 -12.06
N ASP A 640 5.03 -24.46 -11.21
CA ASP A 640 4.59 -25.09 -9.96
C ASP A 640 3.25 -25.82 -10.10
N SER A 641 2.87 -26.26 -11.31
CA SER A 641 1.58 -26.92 -11.59
C SER A 641 1.24 -28.08 -10.64
N ALA A 642 2.25 -28.83 -10.19
CA ALA A 642 2.07 -29.92 -9.23
C ALA A 642 1.58 -29.45 -7.86
N ALA A 643 1.87 -28.19 -7.49
CA ALA A 643 1.41 -27.55 -6.27
C ALA A 643 0.16 -26.69 -6.49
N GLU A 644 0.00 -26.08 -7.65
CA GLU A 644 -1.11 -25.15 -7.94
C GLU A 644 -2.42 -25.84 -8.29
N ILE A 645 -2.40 -26.89 -9.12
CA ILE A 645 -3.61 -27.61 -9.55
C ILE A 645 -4.14 -28.45 -8.38
N LYS A 646 -5.43 -28.31 -8.08
CA LYS A 646 -6.08 -28.96 -6.93
C LYS A 646 -6.98 -30.11 -7.35
N PRO A 647 -7.10 -31.18 -6.51
CA PRO A 647 -8.10 -32.22 -6.74
C PRO A 647 -9.52 -31.63 -6.80
N GLY A 648 -10.27 -31.97 -7.85
CA GLY A 648 -11.61 -31.47 -8.14
C GLY A 648 -11.67 -30.43 -9.27
N GLU A 649 -10.54 -29.84 -9.65
CA GLU A 649 -10.45 -28.95 -10.82
C GLU A 649 -10.62 -29.72 -12.14
N THR A 650 -11.06 -29.01 -13.18
CA THR A 650 -11.44 -29.63 -14.46
C THR A 650 -11.00 -28.82 -15.68
N PHE A 651 -10.97 -29.49 -16.83
CA PHE A 651 -10.98 -28.86 -18.14
C PHE A 651 -11.88 -29.67 -19.09
N VAL A 652 -12.36 -29.03 -20.15
CA VAL A 652 -13.30 -29.64 -21.11
C VAL A 652 -12.75 -29.56 -22.53
N LEU A 653 -12.90 -30.65 -23.28
CA LEU A 653 -12.61 -30.72 -24.71
C LEU A 653 -13.89 -31.06 -25.46
N ASP A 654 -14.16 -30.33 -26.54
CA ASP A 654 -15.26 -30.61 -27.46
C ASP A 654 -14.69 -30.59 -28.89
N ASP A 655 -14.82 -31.69 -29.64
CA ASP A 655 -14.32 -31.77 -31.02
C ASP A 655 -15.35 -31.25 -32.05
N GLY A 656 -16.53 -30.79 -31.58
CA GLY A 656 -17.63 -30.32 -32.41
C GLY A 656 -18.43 -31.42 -33.11
N THR A 657 -18.04 -32.68 -32.97
CA THR A 657 -18.66 -33.85 -33.61
C THR A 657 -19.23 -34.86 -32.60
N HIS A 658 -18.67 -34.90 -31.39
CA HIS A 658 -19.07 -35.74 -30.28
C HIS A 658 -19.44 -34.89 -29.05
N PRO A 659 -20.14 -35.44 -28.04
CA PRO A 659 -20.41 -34.71 -26.80
C PRO A 659 -19.12 -34.31 -26.09
N ALA A 660 -19.06 -33.06 -25.62
CA ALA A 660 -17.94 -32.53 -24.85
C ALA A 660 -17.52 -33.45 -23.67
N VAL A 661 -16.22 -33.58 -23.48
CA VAL A 661 -15.60 -34.45 -22.48
C VAL A 661 -14.90 -33.63 -21.41
N THR A 662 -15.32 -33.81 -20.16
CA THR A 662 -14.69 -33.21 -18.98
C THR A 662 -13.62 -34.15 -18.41
N PHE A 663 -12.43 -33.62 -18.21
CA PHE A 663 -11.35 -34.25 -17.46
C PHE A 663 -11.28 -33.66 -16.04
N THR A 664 -10.92 -34.47 -15.05
CA THR A 664 -10.93 -34.05 -13.64
C THR A 664 -9.63 -34.43 -12.97
N PHE A 665 -9.00 -33.46 -12.30
CA PHE A 665 -7.81 -33.71 -11.48
C PHE A 665 -8.20 -34.37 -10.15
N THR A 666 -7.49 -35.42 -9.74
CA THR A 666 -7.82 -36.22 -8.55
C THR A 666 -6.60 -36.45 -7.66
N ASN A 667 -6.84 -36.71 -6.38
CA ASN A 667 -5.78 -37.06 -5.42
C ASN A 667 -5.33 -38.53 -5.52
N THR A 668 -5.34 -39.09 -6.72
CA THR A 668 -4.90 -40.47 -7.01
C THR A 668 -3.58 -40.43 -7.78
N THR A 669 -3.01 -41.59 -8.09
CA THR A 669 -1.81 -41.70 -8.93
C THR A 669 -2.19 -42.19 -10.34
N GLY A 670 -1.62 -41.59 -11.37
CA GLY A 670 -1.81 -42.03 -12.76
C GLY A 670 -3.18 -41.64 -13.34
N VAL A 671 -3.50 -42.18 -14.51
CA VAL A 671 -4.74 -41.88 -15.25
C VAL A 671 -5.74 -43.03 -15.14
N SER A 672 -7.00 -42.71 -14.86
CA SER A 672 -8.11 -43.67 -14.87
C SER A 672 -9.32 -43.10 -15.61
N GLY A 673 -9.45 -43.42 -16.90
CA GLY A 673 -10.49 -42.88 -17.76
C GLY A 673 -10.29 -41.38 -17.96
N ARG A 674 -11.19 -40.56 -17.40
CA ARG A 674 -11.14 -39.08 -17.46
C ARG A 674 -10.51 -38.44 -16.21
N ASN A 675 -10.11 -39.27 -15.24
CA ASN A 675 -9.50 -38.80 -14.00
C ASN A 675 -7.98 -38.76 -14.13
N ILE A 676 -7.40 -37.62 -13.79
CA ILE A 676 -5.97 -37.30 -13.87
C ILE A 676 -5.43 -37.24 -12.45
N GLY A 677 -4.75 -38.30 -12.02
CA GLY A 677 -4.22 -38.43 -10.67
C GLY A 677 -2.90 -37.72 -10.47
N ILE A 678 -2.93 -36.57 -9.76
CA ILE A 678 -1.77 -35.69 -9.56
C ILE A 678 -0.92 -36.02 -8.33
N ALA A 679 -1.30 -37.01 -7.50
CA ALA A 679 -0.63 -37.31 -6.23
C ALA A 679 0.83 -37.77 -6.39
N SER A 680 1.23 -38.24 -7.57
CA SER A 680 2.60 -38.67 -7.89
C SER A 680 3.37 -37.71 -8.81
N ALA A 681 2.78 -36.59 -9.22
CA ALA A 681 3.44 -35.62 -10.08
C ALA A 681 4.40 -34.76 -9.25
N ALA A 682 5.69 -34.75 -9.60
CA ALA A 682 6.71 -33.95 -8.92
C ALA A 682 7.04 -32.66 -9.68
N SER A 683 6.64 -32.57 -10.95
CA SER A 683 6.90 -31.44 -11.84
C SER A 683 5.72 -31.16 -12.76
N ALA A 684 5.69 -29.95 -13.34
CA ALA A 684 4.75 -29.61 -14.41
C ALA A 684 4.86 -30.57 -15.61
N SER A 685 6.05 -31.12 -15.87
CA SER A 685 6.26 -32.12 -16.92
C SER A 685 5.51 -33.43 -16.63
N ASP A 686 5.45 -33.85 -15.37
CA ASP A 686 4.72 -35.07 -14.99
C ASP A 686 3.21 -34.88 -15.14
N VAL A 687 2.70 -33.69 -14.75
CA VAL A 687 1.29 -33.35 -14.94
C VAL A 687 0.95 -33.32 -16.43
N ALA A 688 1.84 -32.78 -17.27
CA ALA A 688 1.64 -32.76 -18.70
C ALA A 688 1.53 -34.17 -19.31
N ASP A 689 2.40 -35.11 -18.89
CA ASP A 689 2.33 -36.51 -19.34
C ASP A 689 1.01 -37.17 -18.94
N LEU A 690 0.50 -36.86 -17.74
CA LEU A 690 -0.79 -37.37 -17.28
C LEU A 690 -1.96 -36.82 -18.10
N ILE A 691 -1.95 -35.52 -18.45
CA ILE A 691 -2.97 -34.92 -19.32
C ILE A 691 -2.92 -35.56 -20.71
N VAL A 692 -1.74 -35.67 -21.32
CA VAL A 692 -1.54 -36.31 -22.63
C VAL A 692 -2.05 -37.75 -22.62
N ALA A 693 -1.71 -38.52 -21.58
CA ALA A 693 -2.17 -39.90 -21.43
C ALA A 693 -3.69 -40.00 -21.24
N ALA A 694 -4.32 -39.04 -20.56
CA ALA A 694 -5.77 -39.00 -20.37
C ALA A 694 -6.52 -38.68 -21.67
N ILE A 695 -6.04 -37.69 -22.43
CA ILE A 695 -6.67 -37.31 -23.71
C ILE A 695 -6.52 -38.46 -24.72
N ASN A 696 -5.29 -38.93 -24.96
CA ASN A 696 -5.02 -39.98 -25.94
C ASN A 696 -5.53 -41.36 -25.50
N GLY A 697 -5.84 -41.54 -24.22
CA GLY A 697 -6.41 -42.76 -23.66
C GLY A 697 -7.92 -42.90 -23.84
N GLN A 698 -8.61 -41.90 -24.41
CA GLN A 698 -10.06 -42.00 -24.63
C GLN A 698 -10.39 -43.07 -25.70
N PRO A 699 -11.51 -43.81 -25.56
CA PRO A 699 -11.93 -44.78 -26.57
C PRO A 699 -12.19 -44.10 -27.93
N ALA A 700 -11.83 -44.77 -29.01
CA ALA A 700 -12.11 -44.30 -30.37
C ALA A 700 -13.60 -43.95 -30.55
N GLY A 701 -13.88 -42.77 -31.15
CA GLY A 701 -15.24 -42.24 -31.31
C GLY A 701 -15.79 -41.51 -30.07
N THR A 702 -14.94 -41.21 -29.08
CA THR A 702 -15.31 -40.36 -27.92
C THR A 702 -14.85 -38.92 -28.12
N LEU A 703 -13.64 -38.74 -28.64
CA LEU A 703 -13.03 -37.47 -29.04
C LEU A 703 -12.13 -37.72 -30.25
N ASP A 704 -12.09 -36.79 -31.19
CA ASP A 704 -11.16 -36.77 -32.33
C ASP A 704 -10.05 -35.72 -32.13
N PHE A 705 -9.28 -35.92 -31.06
CA PHE A 705 -8.11 -35.11 -30.72
C PHE A 705 -6.88 -35.98 -30.50
N THR A 706 -5.71 -35.45 -30.84
CA THR A 706 -4.41 -36.01 -30.44
C THR A 706 -3.66 -35.00 -29.60
N ALA A 707 -3.33 -35.35 -28.36
CA ALA A 707 -2.50 -34.53 -27.50
C ALA A 707 -1.03 -34.88 -27.66
N THR A 708 -0.18 -33.88 -27.92
CA THR A 708 1.26 -34.03 -28.05
C THR A 708 1.97 -33.05 -27.12
N LYS A 709 2.97 -33.54 -26.37
CA LYS A 709 3.81 -32.71 -25.51
C LYS A 709 4.85 -31.97 -26.35
N ILE A 710 4.95 -30.64 -26.21
CA ILE A 710 5.88 -29.80 -27.01
C ILE A 710 7.15 -29.46 -26.20
N VAL A 711 8.25 -29.21 -26.92
CA VAL A 711 9.69 -28.87 -26.67
C VAL A 711 10.10 -28.11 -25.37
N SER A 712 9.49 -28.39 -24.23
CA SER A 712 9.99 -28.09 -22.88
C SER A 712 9.32 -28.95 -21.80
N GLY A 713 8.38 -29.81 -22.20
CA GLY A 713 7.71 -30.77 -21.34
C GLY A 713 6.55 -30.19 -20.51
N THR A 714 6.38 -28.87 -20.47
CA THR A 714 5.33 -28.22 -19.66
C THR A 714 4.15 -27.72 -20.51
N ARG A 715 4.08 -28.13 -21.77
CA ARG A 715 3.03 -27.70 -22.70
C ARG A 715 2.54 -28.82 -23.57
N ILE A 716 1.27 -28.71 -23.93
CA ILE A 716 0.56 -29.71 -24.72
C ILE A 716 -0.12 -29.01 -25.87
N ARG A 717 0.12 -29.51 -27.07
CA ARG A 717 -0.68 -29.21 -28.25
C ARG A 717 -1.78 -30.24 -28.36
N VAL A 718 -3.01 -29.80 -28.55
CA VAL A 718 -4.15 -30.68 -28.82
C VAL A 718 -4.51 -30.51 -30.29
N ASP A 719 -3.98 -31.40 -31.12
CA ASP A 719 -4.27 -31.41 -32.55
C ASP A 719 -5.69 -31.91 -32.80
N VAL A 720 -6.42 -31.16 -33.62
CA VAL A 720 -7.79 -31.46 -34.02
C VAL A 720 -7.75 -32.11 -35.39
N THR A 721 -8.20 -33.35 -35.51
CA THR A 721 -8.34 -34.05 -36.80
C THR A 721 -9.70 -33.83 -37.47
N ALA A 722 -10.59 -33.08 -36.81
CA ALA A 722 -11.98 -32.87 -37.24
C ALA A 722 -12.10 -32.09 -38.57
N LEU A 723 -13.15 -32.42 -39.34
CA LEU A 723 -13.49 -31.79 -40.62
C LEU A 723 -13.87 -30.30 -40.53
N ASN A 724 -14.15 -29.78 -39.32
CA ASN A 724 -14.51 -28.38 -39.07
C ASN A 724 -13.88 -27.88 -37.75
N PRO A 725 -12.62 -27.43 -37.74
CA PRO A 725 -11.96 -26.93 -36.53
C PRO A 725 -12.69 -25.74 -35.90
N GLY A 726 -13.54 -25.01 -36.62
CA GLY A 726 -14.33 -23.89 -36.09
C GLY A 726 -15.35 -24.24 -35.00
N PHE A 727 -15.74 -25.52 -34.85
CA PHE A 727 -16.66 -25.97 -33.79
C PHE A 727 -15.96 -26.64 -32.61
N ALA A 728 -14.67 -26.94 -32.73
CA ALA A 728 -13.91 -27.56 -31.66
C ALA A 728 -13.51 -26.51 -30.60
N THR A 729 -13.58 -26.88 -29.32
CA THR A 729 -13.27 -26.00 -28.19
C THR A 729 -12.40 -26.70 -27.14
N LEU A 730 -11.53 -25.91 -26.52
CA LEU A 730 -10.77 -26.26 -25.32
C LEU A 730 -11.13 -25.25 -24.23
N ASP A 731 -11.79 -25.71 -23.18
CA ASP A 731 -12.20 -24.88 -22.04
C ASP A 731 -11.38 -25.23 -20.79
N LEU A 732 -10.48 -24.32 -20.44
CA LEU A 732 -9.62 -24.41 -19.24
C LEU A 732 -10.24 -23.72 -18.00
N GLY A 733 -11.47 -23.20 -18.10
CA GLY A 733 -12.11 -22.39 -17.07
C GLY A 733 -12.34 -23.10 -15.73
N GLY A 734 -12.31 -24.43 -15.71
CA GLY A 734 -12.38 -25.23 -14.48
C GLY A 734 -11.09 -25.29 -13.68
N THR A 735 -9.99 -24.69 -14.15
CA THR A 735 -8.67 -24.70 -13.51
C THR A 735 -7.98 -23.33 -13.62
N LYS A 736 -7.94 -22.54 -12.54
CA LYS A 736 -7.36 -21.17 -12.57
C LYS A 736 -5.89 -21.17 -13.00
N ALA A 737 -5.11 -22.14 -12.53
CA ALA A 737 -3.69 -22.26 -12.84
C ALA A 737 -3.42 -22.46 -14.35
N LEU A 738 -4.23 -23.27 -15.03
CA LEU A 738 -4.09 -23.51 -16.47
C LEU A 738 -4.58 -22.31 -17.30
N LEU A 739 -5.61 -21.60 -16.83
CA LEU A 739 -6.13 -20.41 -17.52
C LEU A 739 -5.19 -19.20 -17.39
N ALA A 740 -4.53 -19.04 -16.24
CA ALA A 740 -3.59 -17.95 -15.99
C ALA A 740 -2.19 -18.18 -16.57
N ALA A 741 -1.90 -19.39 -17.05
CA ALA A 741 -0.62 -19.73 -17.63
C ALA A 741 -0.39 -18.94 -18.95
N PRO A 742 0.74 -18.22 -19.12
CA PRO A 742 0.99 -17.43 -20.32
C PRO A 742 0.90 -18.24 -21.61
N ASN A 743 0.03 -17.81 -22.53
CA ASN A 743 -0.15 -18.40 -23.85
C ASN A 743 0.15 -17.37 -24.93
N LEU A 744 1.41 -17.32 -25.36
CA LEU A 744 1.92 -16.25 -26.19
C LEU A 744 1.95 -16.63 -27.67
N VAL A 745 1.45 -15.73 -28.52
CA VAL A 745 1.68 -15.72 -29.96
C VAL A 745 2.47 -14.45 -30.27
N ARG A 746 3.60 -14.56 -30.97
CA ARG A 746 4.47 -13.43 -31.29
C ARG A 746 4.63 -13.32 -32.80
N ILE A 747 4.16 -12.22 -33.36
CA ILE A 747 4.21 -11.90 -34.78
C ILE A 747 5.37 -10.94 -34.98
N VAL A 748 6.36 -11.35 -35.77
CA VAL A 748 7.63 -10.62 -35.89
C VAL A 748 7.71 -9.80 -37.17
N GLY A 749 8.36 -8.64 -37.09
CA GLY A 749 8.68 -7.83 -38.26
C GLY A 749 9.66 -8.54 -39.20
N ASN A 750 9.49 -8.34 -40.50
CA ASN A 750 10.28 -9.03 -41.53
C ASN A 750 10.94 -8.09 -42.55
N GLY A 751 10.79 -6.77 -42.38
CA GLY A 751 11.43 -5.78 -43.23
C GLY A 751 12.83 -5.39 -42.76
N ASN A 752 13.69 -4.95 -43.69
CA ASN A 752 15.01 -4.43 -43.31
C ASN A 752 14.92 -2.94 -42.96
N VAL A 753 15.56 -2.55 -41.85
CA VAL A 753 15.60 -1.18 -41.29
C VAL A 753 15.78 -0.04 -42.30
N PRO A 754 16.64 -0.12 -43.35
CA PRO A 754 16.89 1.02 -44.24
C PRO A 754 15.74 1.41 -45.18
N ASP A 755 14.78 0.51 -45.38
CA ASP A 755 13.69 0.65 -46.37
C ASP A 755 12.36 0.11 -45.80
N PHE A 756 12.19 0.22 -44.48
CA PHE A 756 10.98 -0.20 -43.77
C PHE A 756 9.93 0.92 -43.74
N PRO A 757 8.63 0.65 -43.96
CA PRO A 757 7.98 -0.63 -44.28
C PRO A 757 8.00 -1.03 -45.76
N GLY A 758 8.73 -0.32 -46.62
CA GLY A 758 8.73 -0.53 -48.08
C GLY A 758 9.03 -1.96 -48.54
N ASN A 759 9.94 -2.67 -47.86
CA ASN A 759 10.36 -4.03 -48.20
C ASN A 759 9.73 -5.15 -47.34
N ALA A 760 8.85 -4.82 -46.39
CA ALA A 760 8.23 -5.81 -45.53
C ALA A 760 7.21 -6.65 -46.32
N ARG A 761 7.24 -7.97 -46.14
CA ARG A 761 6.18 -8.86 -46.64
C ARG A 761 4.95 -8.70 -45.75
N PRO A 762 3.79 -8.31 -46.31
CA PRO A 762 2.62 -8.04 -45.50
C PRO A 762 1.97 -9.33 -44.98
N TYR A 763 1.41 -9.26 -43.78
CA TYR A 763 0.43 -10.22 -43.28
C TYR A 763 -0.96 -9.82 -43.79
N LEU A 764 -1.63 -10.71 -44.52
CA LEU A 764 -2.86 -10.46 -45.27
C LEU A 764 -4.07 -11.08 -44.56
N VAL A 765 -4.92 -10.25 -43.96
CA VAL A 765 -6.02 -10.72 -43.10
C VAL A 765 -7.38 -10.26 -43.63
N GLY A 766 -8.32 -11.18 -43.75
CA GLY A 766 -9.71 -10.91 -44.11
C GLY A 766 -10.15 -11.60 -45.39
N LEU A 767 -11.02 -10.96 -46.16
CA LEU A 767 -11.59 -11.52 -47.38
C LEU A 767 -11.14 -10.73 -48.61
N ASP A 768 -10.80 -11.44 -49.69
CA ASP A 768 -10.55 -10.82 -50.99
C ASP A 768 -11.85 -10.28 -51.63
N ASP A 769 -11.74 -9.58 -52.76
CA ASP A 769 -12.87 -9.02 -53.52
C ASP A 769 -13.92 -10.05 -53.99
N VAL A 770 -13.61 -11.35 -53.92
CA VAL A 770 -14.47 -12.47 -54.33
C VAL A 770 -15.00 -13.25 -53.10
N GLY A 771 -14.59 -12.87 -51.90
CA GLY A 771 -15.01 -13.46 -50.63
C GLY A 771 -14.20 -14.68 -50.18
N ASN A 772 -13.01 -14.92 -50.74
CA ASN A 772 -12.10 -15.97 -50.24
C ASN A 772 -11.26 -15.43 -49.08
N ALA A 773 -10.88 -16.31 -48.15
CA ALA A 773 -9.95 -15.96 -47.08
C ALA A 773 -8.59 -15.54 -47.66
N LEU A 774 -8.03 -14.46 -47.11
CA LEU A 774 -6.65 -14.06 -47.32
C LEU A 774 -5.69 -15.01 -46.59
N GLU A 775 -4.41 -14.93 -46.94
CA GLU A 775 -3.37 -15.91 -46.55
C GLU A 775 -3.21 -16.07 -45.03
N ASP A 776 -3.41 -15.02 -44.24
CA ASP A 776 -3.29 -15.05 -42.77
C ASP A 776 -4.65 -15.24 -42.06
N GLY A 777 -5.68 -15.66 -42.80
CA GLY A 777 -7.00 -16.00 -42.29
C GLY A 777 -8.09 -15.00 -42.65
N SER A 778 -9.34 -15.48 -42.65
CA SER A 778 -10.53 -14.63 -42.89
C SER A 778 -10.91 -13.74 -41.71
N THR A 779 -10.43 -14.05 -40.50
CA THR A 779 -10.62 -13.24 -39.29
C THR A 779 -9.35 -13.22 -38.44
N PHE A 780 -9.21 -12.20 -37.60
CA PHE A 780 -8.17 -12.15 -36.58
C PHE A 780 -8.84 -12.15 -35.20
N ASP A 781 -9.08 -13.35 -34.69
CA ASP A 781 -9.75 -13.58 -33.42
C ASP A 781 -8.75 -14.06 -32.37
N VAL A 782 -8.44 -13.24 -31.37
CA VAL A 782 -7.49 -13.63 -30.33
C VAL A 782 -8.10 -14.71 -29.42
N PRO A 783 -7.49 -15.91 -29.29
CA PRO A 783 -8.06 -16.99 -28.48
C PRO A 783 -8.16 -16.66 -26.99
N ARG A 784 -9.05 -17.36 -26.30
CA ARG A 784 -9.24 -17.23 -24.83
C ARG A 784 -7.92 -17.42 -24.09
N GLY A 785 -7.60 -16.48 -23.20
CA GLY A 785 -6.38 -16.51 -22.37
C GLY A 785 -5.06 -16.40 -23.15
N ALA A 786 -5.11 -16.19 -24.47
CA ALA A 786 -3.93 -15.97 -25.29
C ALA A 786 -3.59 -14.48 -25.35
N THR A 787 -2.28 -14.18 -25.35
CA THR A 787 -1.75 -12.84 -25.57
C THR A 787 -1.01 -12.83 -26.89
N VAL A 788 -1.48 -12.02 -27.83
CA VAL A 788 -0.80 -11.81 -29.10
C VAL A 788 0.11 -10.59 -28.97
N MET A 789 1.39 -10.77 -29.26
CA MET A 789 2.41 -9.73 -29.31
C MET A 789 2.77 -9.46 -30.77
N ILE A 790 2.60 -8.23 -31.20
CA ILE A 790 2.97 -7.75 -32.53
C ILE A 790 4.19 -6.86 -32.35
N ASP A 791 5.33 -7.37 -32.78
CA ASP A 791 6.61 -6.66 -32.67
C ASP A 791 6.67 -5.48 -33.64
N GLU A 792 7.62 -4.57 -33.40
CA GLU A 792 8.01 -3.57 -34.37
C GLU A 792 8.35 -4.21 -35.72
N GLY A 793 8.22 -3.45 -36.81
CA GLY A 793 8.60 -3.99 -38.12
C GLY A 793 7.50 -4.80 -38.82
N VAL A 794 6.34 -4.99 -38.19
CA VAL A 794 5.21 -5.75 -38.78
C VAL A 794 4.37 -4.86 -39.71
N LEU A 795 4.01 -5.40 -40.87
CA LEU A 795 3.08 -4.79 -41.82
C LEU A 795 1.85 -5.69 -41.99
N PHE A 796 0.69 -5.20 -41.56
CA PHE A 796 -0.60 -5.80 -41.86
C PHE A 796 -1.27 -5.10 -43.05
N LYS A 797 -1.89 -5.90 -43.92
CA LYS A 797 -2.87 -5.42 -44.88
C LYS A 797 -4.19 -6.18 -44.69
N LEU A 798 -5.28 -5.44 -44.50
CA LEU A 798 -6.57 -6.00 -44.13
C LEU A 798 -7.67 -5.61 -45.12
N GLN A 799 -8.66 -6.50 -45.30
CA GLN A 799 -9.89 -6.24 -46.04
C GLN A 799 -11.09 -6.96 -45.40
N ASP A 800 -12.19 -6.24 -45.16
CA ASP A 800 -13.43 -6.75 -44.55
C ASP A 800 -13.17 -7.56 -43.25
N ALA A 801 -12.22 -7.08 -42.44
CA ALA A 801 -11.82 -7.72 -41.20
C ALA A 801 -11.60 -6.72 -40.06
N ILE A 802 -11.64 -7.25 -38.84
CA ILE A 802 -11.21 -6.58 -37.61
C ILE A 802 -10.18 -7.45 -36.88
N ILE A 803 -9.42 -6.81 -35.99
CA ILE A 803 -8.64 -7.50 -34.97
C ILE A 803 -9.49 -7.49 -33.69
N ASP A 804 -10.03 -8.65 -33.32
CA ASP A 804 -11.03 -8.78 -32.26
C ASP A 804 -10.44 -9.48 -31.03
N VAL A 805 -10.46 -8.78 -29.90
CA VAL A 805 -9.84 -9.20 -28.65
C VAL A 805 -10.92 -9.30 -27.57
N GLY A 806 -11.19 -10.51 -27.07
CA GLY A 806 -12.26 -10.80 -26.12
C GLY A 806 -13.56 -11.30 -26.78
N SER A 807 -14.63 -11.46 -26.02
CA SER A 807 -15.84 -12.15 -26.47
C SER A 807 -16.75 -11.22 -27.29
N SER A 808 -16.87 -11.49 -28.59
CA SER A 808 -17.74 -10.75 -29.52
C SER A 808 -19.20 -11.19 -29.51
N THR A 809 -19.47 -12.41 -29.04
CA THR A 809 -20.83 -12.97 -28.93
C THR A 809 -20.96 -13.76 -27.63
N GLY A 810 -22.17 -13.89 -27.09
CA GLY A 810 -22.41 -14.67 -25.86
C GLY A 810 -22.20 -16.18 -26.00
N THR A 811 -21.89 -16.69 -27.20
CA THR A 811 -21.68 -18.12 -27.49
C THR A 811 -20.21 -18.51 -27.63
N ILE A 812 -19.30 -17.56 -27.85
CA ILE A 812 -17.86 -17.81 -28.01
C ILE A 812 -17.13 -17.04 -26.92
N ASP A 813 -16.62 -17.78 -25.93
CA ASP A 813 -15.91 -17.24 -24.78
C ASP A 813 -14.42 -17.07 -25.10
N ARG A 814 -13.99 -15.82 -25.25
CA ARG A 814 -12.58 -15.42 -25.46
C ARG A 814 -12.07 -14.55 -24.31
N ARG A 815 -12.65 -14.66 -23.11
CA ARG A 815 -12.22 -13.86 -21.95
C ARG A 815 -10.73 -14.02 -21.65
N GLY A 816 -10.08 -12.95 -21.20
CA GLY A 816 -8.65 -12.94 -20.91
C GLY A 816 -7.76 -13.00 -22.16
N ALA A 817 -8.35 -12.93 -23.37
CA ALA A 817 -7.59 -12.65 -24.59
C ALA A 817 -6.98 -11.25 -24.50
N ALA A 818 -5.73 -11.08 -24.92
CA ALA A 818 -5.05 -9.80 -24.89
C ALA A 818 -4.24 -9.55 -26.17
N LEU A 819 -4.04 -8.27 -26.51
CA LEU A 819 -3.23 -7.85 -27.65
C LEU A 819 -2.23 -6.76 -27.24
N GLN A 820 -0.98 -6.95 -27.66
CA GLN A 820 0.12 -6.03 -27.45
C GLN A 820 0.74 -5.64 -28.79
N ILE A 821 0.64 -4.37 -29.14
CA ILE A 821 1.32 -3.79 -30.31
C ILE A 821 2.53 -3.02 -29.80
N LEU A 822 3.72 -3.47 -30.19
CA LEU A 822 5.00 -3.11 -29.60
C LEU A 822 5.88 -2.35 -30.60
N GLY A 823 5.30 -1.38 -31.31
CA GLY A 823 6.09 -0.49 -32.17
C GLY A 823 7.07 0.36 -31.36
N VAL A 824 8.11 0.86 -32.03
CA VAL A 824 9.09 1.81 -31.48
C VAL A 824 9.22 3.04 -32.40
N PRO A 825 9.76 4.18 -31.92
CA PRO A 825 9.83 5.42 -32.71
C PRO A 825 10.47 5.29 -34.11
N GLU A 826 11.45 4.40 -34.26
CA GLU A 826 12.16 4.17 -35.52
C GLU A 826 11.62 2.97 -36.34
N SER A 827 10.65 2.23 -35.79
CA SER A 827 10.05 1.05 -36.43
C SER A 827 8.63 0.86 -35.89
N SER A 828 7.64 1.45 -36.56
CA SER A 828 6.22 1.31 -36.17
C SER A 828 5.65 -0.05 -36.58
N VAL A 829 4.49 -0.40 -36.01
CA VAL A 829 3.63 -1.44 -36.56
C VAL A 829 2.65 -0.81 -37.54
N TYR A 830 2.59 -1.32 -38.77
CA TYR A 830 1.81 -0.71 -39.85
C TYR A 830 0.53 -1.50 -40.13
N PHE A 831 -0.60 -0.80 -40.21
CA PHE A 831 -1.89 -1.35 -40.64
C PHE A 831 -2.38 -0.59 -41.88
N ARG A 832 -2.66 -1.32 -42.95
CA ARG A 832 -3.04 -0.78 -44.26
C ARG A 832 -4.23 -1.54 -44.83
N SER A 833 -4.86 -0.96 -45.85
CA SER A 833 -5.79 -1.68 -46.72
C SER A 833 -5.04 -2.74 -47.53
N TYR A 834 -5.70 -3.87 -47.79
CA TYR A 834 -5.30 -4.86 -48.79
C TYR A 834 -4.99 -4.24 -50.15
N HIS A 835 -5.76 -3.23 -50.55
CA HIS A 835 -5.60 -2.50 -51.81
C HIS A 835 -4.42 -1.51 -51.85
N ASN A 836 -3.63 -1.43 -50.78
CA ASN A 836 -2.53 -0.47 -50.71
C ASN A 836 -1.24 -1.05 -51.29
N ASP A 837 -0.98 -0.79 -52.57
CA ASP A 837 0.25 -1.25 -53.24
C ASP A 837 1.47 -0.35 -53.03
N THR A 838 1.30 0.79 -52.34
CA THR A 838 2.40 1.75 -52.13
C THR A 838 3.41 1.28 -51.09
N ILE A 839 3.03 0.31 -50.24
CA ILE A 839 3.85 -0.24 -49.15
C ILE A 839 3.74 -1.76 -49.16
N GLY A 840 4.87 -2.46 -49.02
CA GLY A 840 4.90 -3.93 -48.96
C GLY A 840 4.60 -4.64 -50.29
N GLY A 841 4.64 -3.90 -51.41
CA GLY A 841 4.36 -4.43 -52.75
C GLY A 841 2.88 -4.55 -53.08
N ASP A 842 2.61 -5.13 -54.25
CA ASP A 842 1.28 -5.39 -54.81
C ASP A 842 0.63 -6.60 -54.12
N SER A 843 -0.59 -6.43 -53.60
CA SER A 843 -1.32 -7.48 -52.88
C SER A 843 -2.61 -7.93 -53.58
N ASP A 844 -3.17 -7.15 -54.49
CA ASP A 844 -4.47 -7.44 -55.14
C ASP A 844 -4.41 -7.50 -56.67
N ALA A 845 -3.21 -7.35 -57.24
CA ALA A 845 -2.91 -7.22 -58.66
C ALA A 845 -3.54 -5.99 -59.34
N VAL A 846 -4.82 -6.06 -59.67
CA VAL A 846 -5.56 -4.93 -60.26
C VAL A 846 -6.83 -4.76 -59.46
N GLY A 847 -6.70 -4.14 -58.29
CA GLY A 847 -7.84 -3.82 -57.43
C GLY A 847 -8.25 -2.35 -57.41
N ALA A 848 -9.17 -2.05 -56.50
CA ALA A 848 -9.65 -0.70 -56.23
C ALA A 848 -8.53 0.15 -55.57
N PRO A 849 -8.60 1.49 -55.60
CA PRO A 849 -7.72 2.29 -54.76
C PRO A 849 -8.08 2.09 -53.27
N PRO A 850 -7.10 2.15 -52.34
CA PRO A 850 -7.36 1.96 -50.92
C PRO A 850 -8.22 3.11 -50.38
N VAL A 851 -9.30 2.78 -49.66
CA VAL A 851 -10.25 3.75 -49.08
C VAL A 851 -10.46 3.52 -47.58
N PRO A 852 -10.87 4.55 -46.81
CA PRO A 852 -11.30 4.32 -45.43
C PRO A 852 -12.49 3.38 -45.38
N GLY A 853 -12.42 2.38 -44.51
CA GLY A 853 -13.45 1.36 -44.38
C GLY A 853 -13.15 0.05 -45.09
N ASP A 854 -11.98 -0.08 -45.71
CA ASP A 854 -11.52 -1.37 -46.25
C ASP A 854 -11.35 -2.40 -45.13
N TRP A 855 -11.02 -1.96 -43.91
CA TRP A 855 -11.01 -2.78 -42.70
C TRP A 855 -11.56 -2.00 -41.50
N GLY A 856 -12.01 -2.69 -40.45
CA GLY A 856 -12.82 -2.06 -39.41
C GLY A 856 -11.98 -1.37 -38.34
N GLY A 857 -11.10 -2.10 -37.67
CA GLY A 857 -10.29 -1.58 -36.57
C GLY A 857 -9.72 -2.66 -35.66
N ILE A 858 -9.10 -2.23 -34.57
CA ILE A 858 -8.71 -3.07 -33.43
C ILE A 858 -9.77 -2.88 -32.34
N VAL A 859 -10.34 -3.98 -31.87
CA VAL A 859 -11.47 -3.98 -30.95
C VAL A 859 -11.10 -4.72 -29.66
N PHE A 860 -11.02 -3.96 -28.57
CA PHE A 860 -10.90 -4.51 -27.21
C PHE A 860 -12.29 -4.64 -26.59
N ARG A 861 -12.72 -5.86 -26.30
CA ARG A 861 -13.99 -6.15 -25.62
C ARG A 861 -13.83 -6.02 -24.11
N ASN A 862 -14.93 -5.85 -23.38
CA ASN A 862 -14.91 -5.64 -21.93
C ASN A 862 -14.33 -6.83 -21.14
N ASP A 863 -14.30 -8.03 -21.70
CA ASP A 863 -13.71 -9.21 -21.06
C ASP A 863 -12.34 -9.57 -21.65
N SER A 864 -11.77 -8.69 -22.47
CA SER A 864 -10.37 -8.78 -22.86
C SER A 864 -9.48 -8.48 -21.66
N ASP A 865 -8.28 -9.05 -21.68
CA ASP A 865 -7.28 -9.05 -20.60
C ASP A 865 -7.80 -9.40 -19.19
N PHE A 866 -7.04 -9.01 -18.17
CA PHE A 866 -7.27 -9.33 -16.78
C PHE A 866 -7.45 -8.05 -15.93
N GLU A 867 -8.05 -7.00 -16.49
CA GLU A 867 -8.28 -5.72 -15.80
C GLU A 867 -9.03 -5.89 -14.47
N GLY A 868 -9.93 -6.87 -14.37
CA GLY A 868 -10.64 -7.23 -13.14
C GLY A 868 -9.75 -7.82 -12.04
N GLU A 869 -8.55 -8.29 -12.40
CA GLU A 869 -7.50 -8.75 -11.48
C GLU A 869 -6.38 -7.71 -11.30
N GLY A 870 -6.54 -6.50 -11.86
CA GLY A 870 -5.55 -5.41 -11.79
C GLY A 870 -4.36 -5.58 -12.76
N ILE A 871 -4.48 -6.47 -13.75
CA ILE A 871 -3.43 -6.75 -14.75
C ILE A 871 -3.91 -6.23 -16.11
N PHE A 872 -3.20 -5.23 -16.64
CA PHE A 872 -3.56 -4.55 -17.89
C PHE A 872 -2.65 -5.01 -19.03
N LEU A 873 -3.04 -6.05 -19.75
CA LEU A 873 -2.23 -6.63 -20.82
C LEU A 873 -2.47 -5.96 -22.18
N ASN A 874 -3.64 -5.39 -22.43
CA ASN A 874 -3.93 -4.74 -23.70
C ASN A 874 -3.09 -3.47 -23.85
N TRP A 875 -2.32 -3.40 -24.93
CA TRP A 875 -1.39 -2.30 -25.15
C TRP A 875 -1.20 -1.98 -26.64
N VAL A 876 -1.20 -0.69 -26.98
CA VAL A 876 -0.94 -0.23 -28.35
C VAL A 876 0.10 0.86 -28.33
N ASN A 877 1.29 0.59 -28.87
CA ASN A 877 2.40 1.52 -28.96
C ASN A 877 2.91 1.68 -30.40
N HIS A 878 3.25 2.93 -30.78
CA HIS A 878 3.77 3.31 -32.10
C HIS A 878 3.16 2.52 -33.27
N ALA A 879 1.83 2.51 -33.33
CA ALA A 879 1.08 1.93 -34.43
C ALA A 879 0.72 3.00 -35.47
N ASP A 880 1.01 2.74 -36.73
CA ASP A 880 0.61 3.56 -37.87
C ASP A 880 -0.57 2.88 -38.58
N MET A 881 -1.77 3.41 -38.41
CA MET A 881 -3.01 2.84 -38.95
C MET A 881 -3.59 3.74 -40.04
N ASN A 882 -3.90 3.16 -41.20
CA ASN A 882 -4.56 3.85 -42.30
C ASN A 882 -5.65 2.95 -42.92
N ASN A 883 -6.64 3.57 -43.55
CA ASN A 883 -7.76 2.91 -44.25
C ASN A 883 -8.74 2.11 -43.35
N GLY A 884 -8.67 2.28 -42.03
CA GLY A 884 -9.60 1.67 -41.07
C GLY A 884 -10.97 2.35 -41.01
N GLY A 885 -11.89 1.82 -40.19
CA GLY A 885 -13.23 2.33 -39.94
C GLY A 885 -14.33 1.68 -40.79
N GLY A 886 -15.45 2.37 -41.01
CA GLY A 886 -16.48 1.94 -41.96
C GLY A 886 -17.37 0.80 -41.47
N LYS A 887 -17.92 0.03 -42.41
CA LYS A 887 -18.85 -1.07 -42.15
C LYS A 887 -18.15 -2.39 -42.45
N VAL A 888 -18.00 -3.23 -41.45
CA VAL A 888 -17.35 -4.53 -41.58
C VAL A 888 -18.22 -5.60 -40.93
N VAL A 889 -18.24 -6.80 -41.51
CA VAL A 889 -19.01 -7.91 -40.99
C VAL A 889 -18.26 -8.59 -39.84
N VAL A 890 -18.86 -8.61 -38.65
CA VAL A 890 -18.37 -9.36 -37.48
C VAL A 890 -19.30 -10.55 -37.22
N GLY A 891 -18.80 -11.75 -37.47
CA GLY A 891 -19.56 -12.99 -37.37
C GLY A 891 -20.70 -13.08 -38.40
N SER A 892 -21.91 -12.68 -38.04
CA SER A 892 -23.08 -12.62 -38.94
C SER A 892 -23.79 -11.27 -38.93
N LEU A 893 -23.16 -10.25 -38.35
CA LEU A 893 -23.71 -8.91 -38.17
C LEU A 893 -22.78 -7.88 -38.82
N GLU A 894 -23.35 -6.93 -39.56
CA GLU A 894 -22.60 -5.77 -40.06
C GLU A 894 -22.49 -4.74 -38.93
N GLU A 895 -21.25 -4.43 -38.52
CA GLU A 895 -20.96 -3.45 -37.48
C GLU A 895 -20.29 -2.20 -38.08
N VAL A 896 -20.48 -1.06 -37.43
CA VAL A 896 -19.91 0.23 -37.86
C VAL A 896 -18.77 0.61 -36.92
N PHE A 897 -17.59 0.81 -37.49
CA PHE A 897 -16.37 1.26 -36.80
C PHE A 897 -16.02 2.68 -37.23
N THR A 898 -15.57 3.51 -36.30
CA THR A 898 -15.30 4.94 -36.52
C THR A 898 -13.88 5.33 -36.23
#